data_AF-A0A1U7MVG7-F1
#
_entry.id   AF-A0A1U7MVG7-F1
#
_cell.length_a   1.000
_cell.length_b   1.000
_cell.length_c   1.000
_cell.angle_alpha   90.00
_cell.angle_beta   90.00
_cell.angle_gamma   90.00
#
_symmetry.space_group_name_H-M   'P 1'
#
loop_
_entity.id
_entity.type
_entity.pdbx_description
1 polymer ?
#
loop_
_entity_poly.entity_id
_entity_poly.type
_entity_poly.pdbx_seq_one_letter_code
_entity_poly.pdbx_strand_id
1 'polypeptide(L)'
;MVAPAPAAPPTDLPRVVVAAPASGQGKTTVSVGLMAALTARGLTVAPGKVGPDYIDPGYHALATGRPGRNLDPWLVGAERVPGLLVHAARTPTVADLSVVEGVMGLFDGRNGTDGESSTAHVARLLGAPVVLVVDTGHASGTVAATVHGLRTFDPRVQVAGVVLNRTGSPGHATEVTRWVERLGLPVLGALPRDAAISAPSRHLGLVPAAERADAAAALERLAERTARHVDLDAVLDVARSAPPLDAEPWSPEAGSVAGRGGRRPVVAVAGGRAFTFRYAETEELLRAAGCDVVTLDPAVDRSLPAGVAGLYLGGGFPEVHAAALSTNTCLLAELRDALAAGLPTVAECAGLLYLAESVDGHPFAGVVPAAAAMAPRLTLGYARARTATDSVLGPAGTTATGHEFHRTVTDPASGAQSSSPRAGAAWTSERGPSGFALDPAGTGRATVHAAYLHTHWAGHPHLARSFTQAVAEHDRAGLADRVLARRPSPAPTGVAEAGVAEASAPAVPAADDDPDLMHHGDRETAPDLVDLAVNVRLPEPPAWLAEVVAGTTRQLAAYPDPAPARAALARRHGVAEDMVLPTAGAAEAFTLLARAGLGARALVVHPQFTEPEAAVRRAGLDVERHLLGPSEGFRLDPQAVGPADLVLVGNPTNPTGVLHPAQTLRDLHARTGGVLVVDEAFLDEVVDGERESLIAPSMPGVLVLRSLTKTWGLAGLRAGYVVGNRALVARLAAQQPPWSVSTPALAATVATAASSALAEAGRLALELEPWRRHLDAGLRALGVEVVPSEAPFLLARVGRGVREALRARGYAVRRGDTFPGLDATWARIAVRDPLTIDGLLRELRAVLADRPVTPARDVPEED
;
A
#
# COMPACT_ATOMS: atom_id res chain seq x y z
N MET A 1 58.38 5.48 -7.00
CA MET A 1 57.79 4.90 -5.78
C MET A 1 57.22 6.04 -4.97
N VAL A 2 55.91 6.27 -5.04
CA VAL A 2 55.22 7.23 -4.17
C VAL A 2 55.13 6.53 -2.80
N ALA A 3 55.67 7.15 -1.76
CA ALA A 3 55.56 6.62 -0.40
C ALA A 3 54.07 6.41 -0.06
N PRO A 4 53.68 5.30 0.59
CA PRO A 4 52.31 5.11 1.01
C PRO A 4 51.90 6.27 1.91
N ALA A 5 50.72 6.84 1.67
CA ALA A 5 50.15 7.85 2.55
C ALA A 5 50.11 7.29 3.98
N PRO A 6 50.38 8.11 5.01
CA PRO A 6 50.32 7.65 6.39
C PRO A 6 48.91 7.10 6.66
N ALA A 7 48.83 5.87 7.18
CA ALA A 7 47.56 5.25 7.54
C ALA A 7 46.80 6.18 8.51
N ALA A 8 45.52 6.41 8.24
CA ALA A 8 44.67 7.20 9.11
C ALA A 8 44.69 6.59 10.53
N PRO A 9 44.73 7.41 11.60
CA PRO A 9 44.68 6.87 12.96
C PRO A 9 43.39 6.06 13.17
N PRO A 10 43.41 4.98 13.97
CA PRO A 10 42.23 4.19 14.27
C PRO A 10 41.10 5.07 14.78
N THR A 11 39.88 4.83 14.29
CA THR A 11 38.70 5.60 14.68
C THR A 11 38.13 5.00 15.96
N ASP A 12 38.12 5.80 17.04
CA ASP A 12 37.38 5.45 18.25
C ASP A 12 35.89 5.66 18.01
N LEU A 13 35.15 4.56 17.84
CA LEU A 13 33.72 4.55 17.53
C LEU A 13 33.04 3.48 18.39
N PRO A 14 32.37 3.88 19.48
CA PRO A 14 31.50 2.99 20.24
C PRO A 14 30.47 2.35 19.32
N ARG A 15 30.28 1.03 19.40
CA ARG A 15 29.38 0.33 18.50
C ARG A 15 28.87 -0.98 19.05
N VAL A 16 27.67 -1.35 18.64
CA VAL A 16 27.03 -2.61 19.03
C VAL A 16 26.30 -3.23 17.85
N VAL A 17 26.36 -4.57 17.75
CA VAL A 17 25.55 -5.35 16.81
C VAL A 17 24.38 -5.98 17.55
N VAL A 18 23.16 -5.71 17.11
CA VAL A 18 21.94 -6.34 17.64
C VAL A 18 21.64 -7.58 16.82
N ALA A 19 21.66 -8.75 17.46
CA ALA A 19 21.43 -10.04 16.81
C ALA A 19 20.31 -10.83 17.50
N ALA A 20 19.92 -11.97 16.95
CA ALA A 20 18.91 -12.85 17.55
C ALA A 20 19.21 -14.32 17.23
N PRO A 21 18.61 -15.29 17.95
CA PRO A 21 18.75 -16.71 17.61
C PRO A 21 18.20 -17.08 16.24
N ALA A 22 17.12 -16.40 15.80
CA ALA A 22 16.44 -16.64 14.53
C ALA A 22 15.62 -15.41 14.11
N SER A 23 15.07 -15.43 12.90
CA SER A 23 14.06 -14.47 12.44
C SER A 23 12.80 -14.48 13.33
N GLY A 24 12.09 -13.35 13.42
CA GLY A 24 10.82 -13.26 14.17
C GLY A 24 10.94 -13.03 15.68
N GLN A 25 12.16 -13.03 16.23
CA GLN A 25 12.45 -12.81 17.67
C GLN A 25 12.33 -11.33 18.12
N GLY A 26 12.09 -10.40 17.18
CA GLY A 26 11.93 -8.96 17.46
C GLY A 26 13.21 -8.12 17.43
N LYS A 27 14.26 -8.62 16.76
CA LYS A 27 15.53 -7.91 16.53
C LYS A 27 15.34 -6.49 15.97
N THR A 28 14.49 -6.33 14.96
CA THR A 28 14.19 -5.04 14.33
C THR A 28 13.51 -4.08 15.31
N THR A 29 12.53 -4.56 16.09
CA THR A 29 11.88 -3.76 17.14
C THR A 29 12.89 -3.25 18.17
N VAL A 30 13.79 -4.11 18.65
CA VAL A 30 14.79 -3.71 19.65
C VAL A 30 15.84 -2.78 19.06
N SER A 31 16.39 -3.08 17.88
CA SER A 31 17.42 -2.24 17.25
C SER A 31 16.90 -0.84 16.90
N VAL A 32 15.74 -0.74 16.26
CA VAL A 32 15.09 0.54 15.97
C VAL A 32 14.71 1.27 17.25
N GLY A 33 14.20 0.56 18.27
CA GLY A 33 13.88 1.16 19.57
C GLY A 33 15.11 1.69 20.30
N LEU A 34 16.23 0.99 20.24
CA LEU A 34 17.51 1.46 20.78
C LEU A 34 17.98 2.72 20.05
N MET A 35 17.98 2.70 18.71
CA MET A 35 18.35 3.86 17.89
C MET A 35 17.50 5.09 18.25
N ALA A 36 16.18 4.92 18.33
CA ALA A 36 15.25 6.00 18.64
C ALA A 36 15.41 6.50 20.08
N ALA A 37 15.56 5.60 21.06
CA ALA A 37 15.72 5.96 22.47
C ALA A 37 17.06 6.68 22.76
N LEU A 38 18.15 6.24 22.12
CA LEU A 38 19.46 6.89 22.22
C LEU A 38 19.44 8.27 21.55
N THR A 39 18.78 8.38 20.39
CA THR A 39 18.58 9.66 19.70
C THR A 39 17.73 10.61 20.56
N ALA A 40 16.67 10.12 21.20
CA ALA A 40 15.85 10.90 22.14
C ALA A 40 16.63 11.36 23.40
N ARG A 41 17.70 10.66 23.78
CA ARG A 41 18.66 11.11 24.82
C ARG A 41 19.65 12.18 24.32
N GLY A 42 19.54 12.60 23.07
CA GLY A 42 20.42 13.61 22.46
C GLY A 42 21.73 13.06 21.90
N LEU A 43 21.88 11.74 21.80
CA LEU A 43 23.05 11.13 21.15
C LEU A 43 22.86 11.05 19.65
N THR A 44 23.92 11.30 18.90
CA THR A 44 23.97 11.09 17.46
C THR A 44 24.29 9.62 17.18
N VAL A 45 23.33 8.87 16.64
CA VAL A 45 23.48 7.43 16.38
C VAL A 45 23.70 7.17 14.89
N ALA A 46 24.78 6.47 14.53
CA ALA A 46 25.04 6.02 13.17
C ALA A 46 24.43 4.62 12.92
N PRO A 47 23.38 4.50 12.09
CA PRO A 47 22.73 3.23 11.84
C PRO A 47 23.46 2.37 10.80
N GLY A 48 23.56 1.07 11.08
CA GLY A 48 23.99 0.06 10.12
C GLY A 48 23.01 -1.11 10.03
N LYS A 49 22.98 -1.78 8.88
CA LYS A 49 22.15 -2.97 8.63
C LYS A 49 22.96 -4.07 7.96
N VAL A 50 22.94 -5.26 8.54
CA VAL A 50 23.51 -6.47 7.91
C VAL A 50 22.51 -7.06 6.93
N GLY A 51 23.03 -7.71 5.88
CA GLY A 51 22.25 -8.41 4.86
C GLY A 51 21.84 -7.48 3.72
N PRO A 52 21.26 -8.01 2.62
CA PRO A 52 20.95 -7.25 1.42
C PRO A 52 19.68 -6.38 1.56
N ASP A 53 19.33 -6.02 2.80
CA ASP A 53 18.11 -5.32 3.16
C ASP A 53 18.20 -3.83 2.82
N TYR A 54 17.09 -3.27 2.35
CA TYR A 54 16.89 -1.85 2.03
C TYR A 54 15.58 -1.30 2.63
N ILE A 55 14.80 -2.14 3.31
CA ILE A 55 13.57 -1.77 4.02
C ILE A 55 13.95 -1.24 5.40
N ASP A 56 14.65 -2.07 6.18
CA ASP A 56 15.01 -1.75 7.56
C ASP A 56 15.84 -0.43 7.68
N PRO A 57 16.79 -0.12 6.76
CA PRO A 57 17.47 1.19 6.72
C PRO A 57 16.55 2.42 6.65
N GLY A 58 15.34 2.29 6.09
CA GLY A 58 14.34 3.36 6.10
C GLY A 58 13.84 3.68 7.51
N TYR A 59 13.60 2.66 8.32
CA TYR A 59 13.24 2.82 9.74
C TYR A 59 14.40 3.36 10.57
N HIS A 60 15.63 2.94 10.25
CA HIS A 60 16.83 3.48 10.89
C HIS A 60 16.96 4.99 10.65
N ALA A 61 16.71 5.43 9.41
CA ALA A 61 16.76 6.84 9.05
C ALA A 61 15.69 7.67 9.76
N LEU A 62 14.48 7.12 9.93
CA LEU A 62 13.44 7.77 10.73
C LEU A 62 13.82 7.84 12.21
N ALA A 63 14.43 6.79 12.76
CA ALA A 63 14.81 6.73 14.18
C ALA A 63 16.00 7.62 14.54
N THR A 64 16.93 7.84 13.61
CA THR A 64 18.23 8.52 13.88
C THR A 64 18.38 9.86 13.16
N GLY A 65 17.53 10.16 12.19
CA GLY A 65 17.70 11.30 11.27
C GLY A 65 18.88 11.13 10.30
N ARG A 66 19.49 9.93 10.21
CA ARG A 66 20.69 9.65 9.40
C ARG A 66 20.48 8.46 8.46
N PRO A 67 21.07 8.45 7.25
CA PRO A 67 20.91 7.33 6.34
C PRO A 67 21.36 6.00 6.95
N GLY A 68 20.48 5.00 6.97
CA GLY A 68 20.81 3.61 7.28
C GLY A 68 21.75 3.02 6.24
N ARG A 69 22.88 2.45 6.67
CA ARG A 69 23.91 1.91 5.77
C ARG A 69 23.84 0.41 5.66
N ASN A 70 23.88 -0.11 4.44
CA ASN A 70 23.95 -1.55 4.19
C ASN A 70 25.40 -2.04 4.36
N LEU A 71 25.59 -3.05 5.19
CA LEU A 71 26.89 -3.60 5.57
C LEU A 71 27.06 -5.06 5.11
N ASP A 72 26.42 -5.45 4.01
CA ASP A 72 26.49 -6.81 3.48
C ASP A 72 27.85 -7.09 2.79
N PRO A 73 28.70 -7.98 3.35
CA PRO A 73 30.00 -8.31 2.79
C PRO A 73 29.97 -8.85 1.35
N TRP A 74 28.88 -9.47 0.90
CA TRP A 74 28.73 -9.99 -0.46
C TRP A 74 28.44 -8.88 -1.47
N LEU A 75 27.67 -7.88 -1.07
CA LEU A 75 27.32 -6.76 -1.94
C LEU A 75 28.46 -5.74 -2.03
N VAL A 76 29.09 -5.40 -0.90
CA VAL A 76 30.09 -4.32 -0.84
C VAL A 76 31.54 -4.81 -0.77
N GLY A 77 31.77 -6.10 -0.52
CA GLY A 77 33.08 -6.63 -0.17
C GLY A 77 33.36 -6.49 1.33
N ALA A 78 33.87 -7.56 1.95
CA ALA A 78 34.12 -7.62 3.39
C ALA A 78 35.09 -6.52 3.87
N GLU A 79 36.04 -6.13 3.02
CA GLU A 79 37.02 -5.08 3.28
C GLU A 79 36.42 -3.68 3.38
N ARG A 80 35.26 -3.43 2.76
CA ARG A 80 34.61 -2.11 2.78
C ARG A 80 33.69 -1.92 3.98
N VAL A 81 33.25 -3.00 4.63
CA VAL A 81 32.26 -2.96 5.71
C VAL A 81 32.70 -2.05 6.87
N PRO A 82 33.94 -2.13 7.39
CA PRO A 82 34.40 -1.20 8.43
C PRO A 82 34.43 0.26 7.95
N GLY A 83 34.95 0.52 6.75
CA GLY A 83 35.04 1.87 6.18
C GLY A 83 33.67 2.50 5.94
N LEU A 84 32.67 1.72 5.52
CA LEU A 84 31.28 2.18 5.38
C LEU A 84 30.67 2.56 6.72
N LEU A 85 30.93 1.79 7.79
CA LEU A 85 30.47 2.16 9.13
C LEU A 85 31.15 3.44 9.62
N VAL A 86 32.45 3.60 9.38
CA VAL A 86 33.17 4.82 9.75
C VAL A 86 32.65 6.03 8.96
N HIS A 87 32.33 5.87 7.67
CA HIS A 87 31.66 6.92 6.88
C HIS A 87 30.29 7.28 7.48
N ALA A 88 29.49 6.27 7.83
CA ALA A 88 28.20 6.45 8.49
C ALA A 88 28.32 7.28 9.77
N ALA A 89 29.38 7.02 10.55
CA ALA A 89 29.66 7.70 11.80
C ALA A 89 30.20 9.12 11.61
N ARG A 90 30.85 9.44 10.48
CA ARG A 90 31.43 10.78 10.24
C ARG A 90 30.50 11.73 9.49
N THR A 91 29.50 11.20 8.77
CA THR A 91 28.70 11.99 7.82
C THR A 91 27.21 11.98 8.20
N PRO A 92 26.52 13.13 8.26
CA PRO A 92 27.01 14.49 7.98
C PRO A 92 27.83 15.13 9.12
N THR A 93 27.69 14.60 10.33
CA THR A 93 28.42 15.00 11.53
C THR A 93 28.94 13.77 12.26
N VAL A 94 29.92 13.93 13.14
CA VAL A 94 30.43 12.82 13.96
C VAL A 94 29.33 12.29 14.86
N ALA A 95 29.15 10.97 14.87
CA ALA A 95 28.22 10.22 15.69
C ALA A 95 28.88 9.80 17.01
N ASP A 96 28.09 9.73 18.08
CA ASP A 96 28.53 9.29 19.40
C ASP A 96 28.68 7.76 19.46
N LEU A 97 27.87 7.03 18.68
CA LEU A 97 27.94 5.58 18.56
C LEU A 97 27.28 5.06 17.29
N SER A 98 27.57 3.80 16.97
CA SER A 98 26.85 3.04 15.94
C SER A 98 26.01 1.91 16.51
N VAL A 99 24.78 1.77 16.00
CA VAL A 99 23.93 0.60 16.25
C VAL A 99 23.75 -0.14 14.94
N VAL A 100 24.15 -1.41 14.90
CA VAL A 100 24.08 -2.25 13.71
C VAL A 100 23.03 -3.33 13.90
N GLU A 101 21.96 -3.28 13.10
CA GLU A 101 20.94 -4.34 13.10
C GLU A 101 21.41 -5.54 12.28
N GLY A 102 21.38 -6.74 12.88
CA GLY A 102 21.69 -7.99 12.19
C GLY A 102 20.65 -8.43 11.15
N VAL A 103 20.94 -9.52 10.46
CA VAL A 103 20.02 -10.25 9.55
C VAL A 103 19.77 -11.65 10.10
N MET A 104 18.60 -12.24 9.82
CA MET A 104 18.24 -13.62 10.20
C MET A 104 18.64 -13.98 11.66
N GLY A 105 19.12 -15.21 11.92
CA GLY A 105 19.83 -15.56 13.15
C GLY A 105 21.31 -15.11 13.13
N LEU A 106 21.95 -15.10 14.30
CA LEU A 106 23.32 -14.61 14.47
C LEU A 106 24.33 -15.21 13.46
N PHE A 107 24.26 -16.52 13.23
CA PHE A 107 25.18 -17.25 12.35
C PHE A 107 24.62 -17.52 10.95
N ASP A 108 23.40 -17.06 10.67
CA ASP A 108 22.72 -17.32 9.41
C ASP A 108 23.13 -16.28 8.37
N GLY A 109 23.93 -16.71 7.41
CA GLY A 109 24.43 -15.90 6.30
C GLY A 109 24.11 -16.51 4.94
N ARG A 110 24.97 -16.26 3.95
CA ARG A 110 24.85 -16.86 2.62
C ARG A 110 24.95 -18.39 2.72
N ASN A 111 24.00 -19.09 2.12
CA ASN A 111 23.96 -20.56 2.16
C ASN A 111 25.22 -21.19 1.54
N GLY A 112 25.76 -22.22 2.19
CA GLY A 112 26.90 -23.00 1.69
C GLY A 112 28.27 -22.32 1.81
N THR A 113 28.42 -21.38 2.75
CA THR A 113 29.62 -20.51 2.85
C THR A 113 30.16 -20.36 4.27
N ASP A 114 29.84 -21.31 5.16
CA ASP A 114 30.29 -21.28 6.56
C ASP A 114 30.00 -19.94 7.29
N GLY A 115 28.86 -19.32 6.96
CA GLY A 115 28.39 -18.09 7.59
C GLY A 115 28.94 -16.79 7.00
N GLU A 116 29.46 -16.77 5.75
CA GLU A 116 29.71 -15.49 5.06
C GLU A 116 28.42 -14.64 5.00
N SER A 117 28.55 -13.31 5.01
CA SER A 117 27.45 -12.35 5.15
C SER A 117 26.46 -12.56 6.32
N SER A 118 26.79 -13.39 7.33
CA SER A 118 25.99 -13.48 8.57
C SER A 118 26.19 -12.27 9.49
N THR A 119 25.29 -12.11 10.46
CA THR A 119 25.45 -11.10 11.53
C THR A 119 26.75 -11.31 12.31
N ALA A 120 27.13 -12.55 12.59
CA ALA A 120 28.38 -12.92 13.23
C ALA A 120 29.60 -12.53 12.38
N HIS A 121 29.53 -12.73 11.06
CA HIS A 121 30.62 -12.31 10.17
C HIS A 121 30.82 -10.79 10.22
N VAL A 122 29.75 -10.00 10.11
CA VAL A 122 29.84 -8.54 10.19
C VAL A 122 30.31 -8.08 11.57
N ALA A 123 29.82 -8.69 12.67
CA ALA A 123 30.29 -8.38 14.01
C ALA A 123 31.81 -8.58 14.16
N ARG A 124 32.37 -9.63 13.55
CA ARG A 124 33.83 -9.87 13.52
C ARG A 124 34.58 -8.83 12.69
N LEU A 125 34.09 -8.50 11.49
CA LEU A 125 34.71 -7.47 10.64
C LEU A 125 34.76 -6.11 11.35
N LEU A 126 33.71 -5.81 12.12
CA LEU A 126 33.61 -4.60 12.90
C LEU A 126 34.28 -4.71 14.26
N GLY A 127 34.73 -5.88 14.73
CA GLY A 127 35.12 -6.07 16.14
C GLY A 127 34.03 -5.60 17.13
N ALA A 128 32.76 -5.70 16.75
CA ALA A 128 31.66 -5.13 17.52
C ALA A 128 31.09 -6.18 18.50
N PRO A 129 30.86 -5.82 19.77
CA PRO A 129 30.14 -6.67 20.71
C PRO A 129 28.68 -6.86 20.25
N VAL A 130 28.15 -8.05 20.55
CA VAL A 130 26.81 -8.48 20.16
C VAL A 130 25.86 -8.40 21.36
N VAL A 131 24.73 -7.74 21.17
CA VAL A 131 23.56 -7.81 22.06
C VAL A 131 22.54 -8.76 21.45
N LEU A 132 22.24 -9.85 22.16
CA LEU A 132 21.28 -10.86 21.71
C LEU A 132 19.86 -10.50 22.15
N VAL A 133 18.95 -10.44 21.19
CA VAL A 133 17.51 -10.31 21.41
C VAL A 133 16.87 -11.68 21.39
N VAL A 134 16.19 -12.05 22.48
CA VAL A 134 15.56 -13.37 22.60
C VAL A 134 14.09 -13.23 23.02
N ASP A 135 13.20 -13.86 22.25
CA ASP A 135 11.79 -14.00 22.59
C ASP A 135 11.64 -14.98 23.75
N THR A 136 10.94 -14.52 24.79
CA THR A 136 10.70 -15.28 26.00
C THR A 136 9.25 -15.74 26.11
N GLY A 137 8.37 -15.37 25.18
CA GLY A 137 6.92 -15.55 25.31
C GLY A 137 6.44 -16.99 25.56
N HIS A 138 7.28 -17.98 25.21
CA HIS A 138 6.97 -19.41 25.38
C HIS A 138 8.12 -20.21 26.02
N ALA A 139 9.10 -19.54 26.65
CA ALA A 139 10.26 -20.21 27.24
C ALA A 139 10.85 -19.44 28.44
N SER A 140 11.32 -20.19 29.45
CA SER A 140 12.08 -19.64 30.59
C SER A 140 13.54 -20.12 30.58
N GLY A 141 13.94 -21.10 31.41
CA GLY A 141 15.34 -21.56 31.48
C GLY A 141 15.96 -22.01 30.15
N THR A 142 15.16 -22.49 29.19
CA THR A 142 15.61 -22.82 27.82
C THR A 142 16.22 -21.62 27.09
N VAL A 143 15.78 -20.39 27.40
CA VAL A 143 16.37 -19.15 26.85
C VAL A 143 17.86 -19.09 27.16
N ALA A 144 18.26 -19.41 28.39
CA ALA A 144 19.67 -19.41 28.77
C ALA A 144 20.46 -20.53 28.05
N ALA A 145 19.86 -21.70 27.81
CA ALA A 145 20.52 -22.74 27.01
C ALA A 145 20.79 -22.27 25.56
N THR A 146 19.82 -21.61 24.93
CA THR A 146 19.99 -21.01 23.60
C THR A 146 21.07 -19.93 23.60
N VAL A 147 21.04 -19.00 24.57
CA VAL A 147 22.05 -17.94 24.72
C VAL A 147 23.44 -18.54 24.93
N HIS A 148 23.56 -19.56 25.78
CA HIS A 148 24.84 -20.25 26.03
C HIS A 148 25.40 -20.87 24.74
N GLY A 149 24.55 -21.56 23.97
CA GLY A 149 24.94 -22.14 22.69
C GLY A 149 25.44 -21.06 21.72
N LEU A 150 24.67 -19.98 21.54
CA LEU A 150 25.05 -18.89 20.62
C LEU A 150 26.34 -18.19 21.05
N ARG A 151 26.55 -17.98 22.34
CA ARG A 151 27.76 -17.35 22.88
C ARG A 151 29.01 -18.19 22.65
N THR A 152 28.90 -19.51 22.80
CA THR A 152 30.07 -20.42 22.79
C THR A 152 30.32 -21.07 21.44
N PHE A 153 29.41 -20.91 20.47
CA PHE A 153 29.50 -21.53 19.14
C PHE A 153 30.71 -21.06 18.32
N ASP A 154 30.94 -19.74 18.22
CA ASP A 154 32.15 -19.16 17.61
C ASP A 154 32.85 -18.27 18.64
N PRO A 155 34.03 -18.66 19.16
CA PRO A 155 34.73 -17.90 20.20
C PRO A 155 35.24 -16.52 19.73
N ARG A 156 35.21 -16.25 18.41
CA ARG A 156 35.58 -14.95 17.84
C ARG A 156 34.42 -13.95 17.90
N VAL A 157 33.21 -14.37 18.24
CA VAL A 157 32.03 -13.51 18.37
C VAL A 157 31.80 -13.18 19.84
N GLN A 158 31.90 -11.90 20.18
CA GLN A 158 31.73 -11.43 21.56
C GLN A 158 30.25 -11.12 21.84
N VAL A 159 29.50 -12.09 22.36
CA VAL A 159 28.17 -11.81 22.95
C VAL A 159 28.38 -11.12 24.31
N ALA A 160 27.94 -9.87 24.42
CA ALA A 160 28.21 -8.99 25.55
C ALA A 160 26.98 -8.71 26.43
N GLY A 161 25.77 -9.00 25.97
CA GLY A 161 24.55 -8.84 26.76
C GLY A 161 23.31 -9.38 26.06
N VAL A 162 22.20 -9.43 26.79
CA VAL A 162 20.92 -9.97 26.31
C VAL A 162 19.78 -8.98 26.57
N VAL A 163 18.92 -8.78 25.57
CA VAL A 163 17.62 -8.12 25.74
C VAL A 163 16.52 -9.17 25.61
N LEU A 164 15.71 -9.30 26.66
CA LEU A 164 14.55 -10.19 26.67
C LEU A 164 13.38 -9.49 25.98
N ASN A 165 12.76 -10.15 25.00
CA ASN A 165 11.64 -9.62 24.27
C ASN A 165 10.37 -10.43 24.52
N ARG A 166 9.21 -9.77 24.37
CA ARG A 166 7.87 -10.32 24.59
C ARG A 166 7.74 -11.03 25.95
N THR A 167 8.33 -10.45 26.98
CA THR A 167 8.25 -11.01 28.33
C THR A 167 6.82 -11.04 28.83
N GLY A 168 6.49 -12.09 29.59
CA GLY A 168 5.16 -12.30 30.17
C GLY A 168 4.92 -11.39 31.38
N SER A 169 4.72 -12.00 32.55
CA SER A 169 4.61 -11.25 33.81
C SER A 169 5.99 -10.76 34.31
N PRO A 170 6.04 -9.77 35.22
CA PRO A 170 7.29 -9.36 35.87
C PRO A 170 8.04 -10.52 36.54
N GLY A 171 7.33 -11.42 37.21
CA GLY A 171 7.93 -12.61 37.82
C GLY A 171 8.58 -13.56 36.80
N HIS A 172 7.96 -13.69 35.62
CA HIS A 172 8.56 -14.45 34.53
C HIS A 172 9.85 -13.79 34.01
N ALA A 173 9.85 -12.47 33.80
CA ALA A 173 11.04 -11.75 33.37
C ALA A 173 12.21 -11.90 34.37
N THR A 174 11.93 -11.82 35.68
CA THR A 174 12.93 -12.04 36.74
C THR A 174 13.51 -13.45 36.69
N GLU A 175 12.67 -14.48 36.50
CA GLU A 175 13.13 -15.87 36.42
C GLU A 175 14.04 -16.09 35.20
N VAL A 176 13.65 -15.59 34.01
CA VAL A 176 14.51 -15.71 32.81
C VAL A 176 15.83 -14.95 33.00
N THR A 177 15.78 -13.77 33.60
CA THR A 177 16.96 -12.96 33.92
C THR A 177 17.95 -13.75 34.76
N ARG A 178 17.49 -14.37 35.85
CA ARG A 178 18.33 -15.21 36.72
C ARG A 178 19.01 -16.35 35.97
N TRP A 179 18.34 -16.96 34.98
CA TRP A 179 18.93 -18.03 34.18
C TRP A 179 20.03 -17.51 33.24
N VAL A 180 19.81 -16.37 32.60
CA VAL A 180 20.80 -15.76 31.70
C VAL A 180 22.03 -15.25 32.47
N GLU A 181 21.83 -14.62 33.62
CA GLU A 181 22.92 -14.09 34.45
C GLU A 181 23.85 -15.18 35.01
N ARG A 182 23.37 -16.42 35.18
CA ARG A 182 24.23 -17.58 35.54
C ARG A 182 25.29 -17.89 34.49
N LEU A 183 25.08 -17.43 33.26
CA LEU A 183 26.09 -17.54 32.20
C LEU A 183 27.18 -16.48 32.34
N GLY A 184 27.05 -15.52 33.26
CA GLY A 184 27.92 -14.36 33.36
C GLY A 184 27.68 -13.33 32.26
N LEU A 185 26.45 -13.26 31.74
CA LEU A 185 26.01 -12.25 30.77
C LEU A 185 24.99 -11.31 31.43
N PRO A 186 25.13 -9.98 31.28
CA PRO A 186 24.13 -9.04 31.78
C PRO A 186 22.86 -9.13 30.93
N VAL A 187 21.70 -9.07 31.58
CA VAL A 187 20.43 -8.75 30.92
C VAL A 187 20.27 -7.25 30.89
N LEU A 188 20.37 -6.67 29.70
CA LEU A 188 20.34 -5.23 29.47
C LEU A 188 18.91 -4.67 29.50
N GLY A 189 17.89 -5.52 29.43
CA GLY A 189 16.51 -5.08 29.46
C GLY A 189 15.50 -6.19 29.21
N ALA A 190 14.24 -5.92 29.55
CA ALA A 190 13.13 -6.85 29.40
C ALA A 190 11.88 -6.13 28.89
N LEU A 191 11.60 -6.28 27.60
CA LEU A 191 10.46 -5.67 26.92
C LEU A 191 9.22 -6.59 27.05
N PRO A 192 8.12 -6.11 27.68
CA PRO A 192 6.91 -6.92 27.85
C PRO A 192 6.23 -7.25 26.53
N ARG A 193 5.37 -8.25 26.53
CA ARG A 193 4.46 -8.50 25.40
C ARG A 193 3.43 -7.37 25.34
N ASP A 194 3.26 -6.79 24.16
CA ASP A 194 2.28 -5.74 23.93
C ASP A 194 1.72 -5.90 22.51
N ALA A 195 0.39 -5.95 22.40
CA ALA A 195 -0.30 -6.04 21.12
C ALA A 195 -0.34 -4.70 20.38
N ALA A 196 -0.15 -3.58 21.08
CA ALA A 196 -0.19 -2.23 20.53
C ALA A 196 1.15 -1.79 19.90
N ILE A 197 2.24 -2.53 20.14
CA ILE A 197 3.58 -2.23 19.63
C ILE A 197 4.14 -3.50 19.00
N SER A 198 3.68 -3.78 17.78
CA SER A 198 4.54 -4.44 16.81
C SER A 198 5.50 -3.40 16.24
N ALA A 199 6.72 -3.77 15.82
CA ALA A 199 7.40 -2.94 14.81
C ALA A 199 6.39 -2.70 13.67
N PRO A 200 6.36 -1.51 13.05
CA PRO A 200 5.45 -1.22 11.94
C PRO A 200 5.44 -2.42 11.01
N SER A 201 4.26 -2.96 10.74
CA SER A 201 4.15 -4.21 10.02
C SER A 201 4.89 -4.06 8.69
N ARG A 202 5.64 -5.09 8.30
CA ARG A 202 6.22 -5.20 6.95
C ARG A 202 5.10 -5.46 5.95
N HIS A 203 4.04 -4.63 5.91
CA HIS A 203 3.15 -4.59 4.76
C HIS A 203 3.97 -4.01 3.61
N LEU A 204 4.75 -4.89 2.98
CA LEU A 204 5.61 -4.62 1.85
C LEU A 204 6.81 -3.71 2.16
N GLY A 205 7.28 -3.63 3.41
CA GLY A 205 8.51 -2.88 3.71
C GLY A 205 8.49 -1.38 3.36
N LEU A 206 7.30 -0.80 3.30
CA LEU A 206 7.11 0.63 3.14
C LEU A 206 6.98 1.28 4.52
N VAL A 207 7.59 2.45 4.71
CA VAL A 207 6.99 3.50 5.53
C VAL A 207 6.48 4.53 4.55
N PRO A 208 5.20 4.51 4.19
CA PRO A 208 4.61 5.49 3.30
C PRO A 208 4.88 6.92 3.78
N ALA A 209 5.06 7.84 2.83
CA ALA A 209 5.31 9.25 3.11
C ALA A 209 4.25 9.89 4.02
N ALA A 210 3.00 9.43 3.89
CA ALA A 210 1.84 9.82 4.70
C ALA A 210 1.82 9.16 6.08
N GLU A 211 2.40 7.96 6.22
CA GLU A 211 2.57 7.24 7.48
C GLU A 211 3.82 7.70 8.24
N ARG A 212 4.62 8.62 7.72
CA ARG A 212 5.81 9.11 8.44
C ARG A 212 5.47 9.75 9.78
N ALA A 213 4.30 10.39 9.91
CA ALA A 213 3.84 10.95 11.18
C ALA A 213 3.39 9.84 12.16
N ASP A 214 2.65 8.84 11.69
CA ASP A 214 2.24 7.69 12.51
C ASP A 214 3.40 6.79 12.88
N ALA A 215 4.34 6.60 11.95
CA ALA A 215 5.61 5.90 12.15
C ALA A 215 6.51 6.70 13.09
N ALA A 216 6.57 8.03 12.99
CA ALA A 216 7.28 8.87 13.96
C ALA A 216 6.65 8.75 15.35
N ALA A 217 5.33 8.83 15.46
CA ALA A 217 4.63 8.64 16.74
C ALA A 217 4.79 7.22 17.30
N ALA A 218 4.81 6.20 16.43
CA ALA A 218 5.09 4.82 16.82
C ALA A 218 6.55 4.65 17.26
N LEU A 219 7.49 5.32 16.60
CA LEU A 219 8.91 5.37 16.98
C LEU A 219 9.10 6.10 18.31
N GLU A 220 8.38 7.19 18.57
CA GLU A 220 8.40 7.89 19.87
C GLU A 220 7.91 6.98 20.99
N ARG A 221 6.77 6.28 20.79
CA ARG A 221 6.28 5.28 21.75
C ARG A 221 7.27 4.13 21.95
N LEU A 222 7.89 3.66 20.88
CA LEU A 222 8.91 2.61 20.94
C LEU A 222 10.16 3.11 21.68
N ALA A 223 10.60 4.35 21.43
CA ALA A 223 11.74 4.98 22.09
C ALA A 223 11.50 5.13 23.59
N GLU A 224 10.34 5.68 23.99
CA GLU A 224 9.95 5.83 25.39
C GLU A 224 9.91 4.47 26.09
N ARG A 225 9.33 3.47 25.44
CA ARG A 225 9.22 2.13 25.98
C ARG A 225 10.58 1.45 26.12
N THR A 226 11.43 1.55 25.09
CA THR A 226 12.80 1.05 25.17
C THR A 226 13.56 1.75 26.28
N ALA A 227 13.46 3.07 26.43
CA ALA A 227 14.10 3.81 27.51
C ALA A 227 13.59 3.41 28.91
N ARG A 228 12.33 2.99 29.05
CA ARG A 228 11.75 2.51 30.31
C ARG A 228 12.17 1.08 30.68
N HIS A 229 12.42 0.22 29.70
CA HIS A 229 12.59 -1.23 29.91
C HIS A 229 13.99 -1.77 29.57
N VAL A 230 14.83 -0.96 28.95
CA VAL A 230 16.21 -1.30 28.60
C VAL A 230 17.14 -0.28 29.24
N ASP A 231 18.16 -0.78 29.94
CA ASP A 231 19.23 0.01 30.51
C ASP A 231 20.15 0.52 29.39
N LEU A 232 19.87 1.74 28.94
CA LEU A 232 20.59 2.37 27.85
C LEU A 232 22.05 2.70 28.23
N ASP A 233 22.34 2.91 29.52
CA ASP A 233 23.70 3.19 29.97
C ASP A 233 24.54 1.91 29.92
N ALA A 234 23.98 0.77 30.32
CA ALA A 234 24.61 -0.53 30.13
C ALA A 234 24.81 -0.88 28.64
N VAL A 235 23.86 -0.52 27.75
CA VAL A 235 24.04 -0.67 26.30
C VAL A 235 25.18 0.20 25.78
N LEU A 236 25.31 1.45 26.28
CA LEU A 236 26.42 2.34 25.92
C LEU A 236 27.77 1.80 26.40
N ASP A 237 27.84 1.22 27.60
CA ASP A 237 29.07 0.61 28.11
C ASP A 237 29.47 -0.63 27.31
N VAL A 238 28.49 -1.44 26.88
CA VAL A 238 28.73 -2.51 25.90
C VAL A 238 29.29 -1.91 24.61
N ALA A 239 28.69 -0.87 24.06
CA ALA A 239 29.15 -0.25 22.82
C ALA A 239 30.58 0.32 22.93
N ARG A 240 30.94 0.91 24.09
CA ARG A 240 32.28 1.45 24.38
C ARG A 240 33.35 0.37 24.57
N SER A 241 32.95 -0.88 24.84
CA SER A 241 33.90 -2.00 24.93
C SER A 241 34.48 -2.41 23.58
N ALA A 242 33.91 -1.91 22.47
CA ALA A 242 34.42 -2.18 21.14
C ALA A 242 35.81 -1.52 20.94
N PRO A 243 36.83 -2.24 20.44
CA PRO A 243 38.15 -1.67 20.18
C PRO A 243 38.09 -0.60 19.08
N PRO A 244 39.06 0.32 18.99
CA PRO A 244 39.12 1.27 17.87
C PRO A 244 39.11 0.56 16.50
N LEU A 245 38.43 1.15 15.51
CA LEU A 245 38.37 0.63 14.15
C LEU A 245 39.55 1.13 13.32
N ASP A 246 40.41 0.21 12.91
CA ASP A 246 41.48 0.48 11.94
C ASP A 246 40.95 0.31 10.51
N ALA A 247 40.29 1.35 10.01
CA ALA A 247 39.75 1.37 8.65
C ALA A 247 39.70 2.81 8.13
N GLU A 248 40.11 3.00 6.86
CA GLU A 248 39.83 4.26 6.19
C GLU A 248 38.32 4.41 5.96
N PRO A 249 37.75 5.59 6.29
CA PRO A 249 36.36 5.89 5.97
C PRO A 249 36.13 5.71 4.47
N TRP A 250 35.06 5.00 4.11
CA TRP A 250 34.63 4.93 2.72
C TRP A 250 34.30 6.35 2.22
N SER A 251 34.71 6.68 1.00
CA SER A 251 34.39 7.95 0.36
C SER A 251 33.84 7.71 -1.04
N PRO A 252 32.73 8.39 -1.42
CA PRO A 252 32.21 8.32 -2.78
C PRO A 252 33.17 8.95 -3.81
N GLU A 253 34.10 9.80 -3.37
CA GLU A 253 35.05 10.51 -4.24
C GLU A 253 36.22 9.64 -4.71
N ALA A 254 36.53 8.55 -4.01
CA ALA A 254 37.66 7.65 -4.32
C ALA A 254 37.55 6.98 -5.71
N GLY A 255 36.44 7.17 -6.42
CA GLY A 255 36.23 6.74 -7.80
C GLY A 255 35.72 7.82 -8.75
N SER A 256 35.67 9.11 -8.39
CA SER A 256 35.11 10.16 -9.25
C SER A 256 36.12 10.67 -10.31
N VAL A 257 35.63 10.98 -11.51
CA VAL A 257 36.38 11.65 -12.59
C VAL A 257 35.70 12.99 -12.90
N ALA A 258 35.47 13.86 -11.92
CA ALA A 258 34.85 15.15 -12.16
C ALA A 258 35.87 16.29 -12.22
N GLY A 259 36.04 16.84 -13.43
CA GLY A 259 36.66 18.15 -13.66
C GLY A 259 35.78 19.26 -13.08
N ARG A 260 36.40 20.18 -12.35
CA ARG A 260 35.74 21.34 -11.73
C ARG A 260 35.44 22.40 -12.81
N GLY A 261 34.16 22.75 -13.04
CA GLY A 261 33.82 24.02 -13.71
C GLY A 261 32.66 24.09 -14.73
N GLY A 262 31.78 23.10 -14.84
CA GLY A 262 30.65 23.12 -15.80
C GLY A 262 29.25 22.93 -15.18
N ARG A 263 28.19 23.06 -16.00
CA ARG A 263 26.81 22.71 -15.61
C ARG A 263 26.75 21.23 -15.23
N ARG A 264 26.12 20.92 -14.10
CA ARG A 264 25.96 19.55 -13.59
C ARG A 264 24.78 18.87 -14.30
N PRO A 265 24.96 17.69 -14.92
CA PRO A 265 23.85 16.93 -15.49
C PRO A 265 22.86 16.49 -14.40
N VAL A 266 21.57 16.51 -14.71
CA VAL A 266 20.51 16.11 -13.77
C VAL A 266 20.22 14.62 -13.93
N VAL A 267 20.31 13.86 -12.85
CA VAL A 267 19.88 12.45 -12.78
C VAL A 267 18.62 12.35 -11.95
N ALA A 268 17.54 11.88 -12.56
CA ALA A 268 16.30 11.58 -11.84
C ALA A 268 16.40 10.19 -11.20
N VAL A 269 16.15 10.10 -9.90
CA VAL A 269 16.11 8.85 -9.13
C VAL A 269 14.66 8.60 -8.74
N ALA A 270 14.13 7.43 -9.09
CA ALA A 270 12.78 7.05 -8.68
C ALA A 270 12.70 6.93 -7.16
N GLY A 271 11.68 7.56 -6.59
CA GLY A 271 11.36 7.56 -5.18
C GLY A 271 9.85 7.45 -4.95
N GLY A 272 9.42 7.76 -3.74
CA GLY A 272 8.01 7.68 -3.37
C GLY A 272 7.56 6.29 -2.96
N ARG A 273 6.24 6.12 -2.83
CA ARG A 273 5.65 4.89 -2.29
C ARG A 273 5.89 3.65 -3.14
N ALA A 274 6.02 3.82 -4.45
CA ALA A 274 6.24 2.71 -5.37
C ALA A 274 7.72 2.31 -5.51
N PHE A 275 8.66 3.21 -5.17
CA PHE A 275 10.10 3.03 -5.36
C PHE A 275 10.86 3.35 -4.07
N THR A 276 10.88 2.39 -3.14
CA THR A 276 11.50 2.55 -1.83
C THR A 276 12.84 1.84 -1.67
N PHE A 277 13.23 0.97 -2.61
CA PHE A 277 14.47 0.21 -2.48
C PHE A 277 15.62 0.93 -3.15
N ARG A 278 16.51 1.49 -2.33
CA ARG A 278 17.75 2.11 -2.78
C ARG A 278 18.82 2.08 -1.70
N TYR A 279 20.07 2.09 -2.14
CA TYR A 279 21.23 2.28 -1.28
C TYR A 279 21.62 3.76 -1.25
N ALA A 280 21.89 4.30 -0.06
CA ALA A 280 22.27 5.71 0.10
C ALA A 280 23.54 6.05 -0.71
N GLU A 281 24.45 5.09 -0.79
CA GLU A 281 25.73 5.19 -1.50
C GLU A 281 25.55 5.40 -3.00
N THR A 282 24.46 4.91 -3.59
CA THR A 282 24.16 5.12 -5.02
C THR A 282 24.04 6.62 -5.31
N GLU A 283 23.23 7.35 -4.55
CA GLU A 283 23.07 8.79 -4.74
C GLU A 283 24.34 9.57 -4.38
N GLU A 284 25.09 9.13 -3.36
CA GLU A 284 26.36 9.76 -2.98
C GLU A 284 27.41 9.63 -4.08
N LEU A 285 27.51 8.47 -4.72
CA LEU A 285 28.39 8.26 -5.87
C LEU A 285 27.98 9.10 -7.08
N LEU A 286 26.67 9.22 -7.37
CA LEU A 286 26.17 10.10 -8.43
C LEU A 286 26.52 11.57 -8.17
N ARG A 287 26.31 12.06 -6.95
CA ARG A 287 26.65 13.43 -6.56
C ARG A 287 28.16 13.68 -6.61
N ALA A 288 28.97 12.75 -6.11
CA ALA A 288 30.43 12.82 -6.15
C ALA A 288 31.00 12.78 -7.57
N ALA A 289 30.32 12.08 -8.49
CA ALA A 289 30.62 12.08 -9.93
C ALA A 289 30.20 13.37 -10.65
N GLY A 290 29.63 14.36 -9.94
CA GLY A 290 29.31 15.67 -10.48
C GLY A 290 27.88 15.84 -10.98
N CYS A 291 26.99 14.88 -10.76
CA CYS A 291 25.57 15.00 -11.14
C CYS A 291 24.75 15.72 -10.05
N ASP A 292 23.70 16.44 -10.47
CA ASP A 292 22.62 16.85 -9.59
C ASP A 292 21.59 15.72 -9.54
N VAL A 293 21.28 15.23 -8.34
CA VAL A 293 20.35 14.11 -8.14
C VAL A 293 19.01 14.66 -7.67
N VAL A 294 17.94 14.40 -8.43
CA VAL A 294 16.57 14.82 -8.13
C VAL A 294 15.67 13.61 -7.96
N THR A 295 14.75 13.67 -7.01
CA THR A 295 13.75 12.61 -6.83
C THR A 295 12.63 12.77 -7.85
N LEU A 296 12.26 11.68 -8.51
CA LEU A 296 11.04 11.53 -9.30
C LEU A 296 10.13 10.55 -8.55
N ASP A 297 8.91 10.93 -8.19
CA ASP A 297 7.90 10.02 -7.63
C ASP A 297 6.84 9.70 -8.71
N PRO A 298 6.93 8.52 -9.37
CA PRO A 298 6.03 8.17 -10.47
C PRO A 298 4.55 8.07 -10.09
N ALA A 299 4.23 8.03 -8.78
CA ALA A 299 2.86 8.00 -8.30
C ALA A 299 2.19 9.39 -8.25
N VAL A 300 2.96 10.47 -8.31
CA VAL A 300 2.44 11.85 -8.19
C VAL A 300 2.96 12.80 -9.27
N ASP A 301 4.22 12.66 -9.68
CA ASP A 301 4.82 13.52 -10.70
C ASP A 301 4.27 13.16 -12.08
N ARG A 302 3.77 14.15 -12.82
CA ARG A 302 3.14 13.94 -14.14
C ARG A 302 4.09 14.08 -15.32
N SER A 303 5.33 14.50 -15.08
CA SER A 303 6.34 14.77 -16.09
C SER A 303 7.74 14.49 -15.54
N LEU A 304 8.69 14.25 -16.43
CA LEU A 304 10.10 14.16 -16.07
C LEU A 304 10.63 15.52 -15.58
N PRO A 305 11.57 15.54 -14.61
CA PRO A 305 12.21 16.77 -14.18
C PRO A 305 12.91 17.48 -15.36
N ALA A 306 12.82 18.81 -15.38
CA ALA A 306 13.37 19.60 -16.46
C ALA A 306 14.89 19.38 -16.61
N GLY A 307 15.33 19.06 -17.83
CA GLY A 307 16.76 18.88 -18.13
C GLY A 307 17.36 17.59 -17.61
N VAL A 308 16.53 16.58 -17.31
CA VAL A 308 17.01 15.22 -16.98
C VAL A 308 17.92 14.69 -18.09
N ALA A 309 19.07 14.17 -17.68
CA ALA A 309 20.11 13.61 -18.54
C ALA A 309 20.43 12.15 -18.18
N GLY A 310 19.84 11.62 -17.11
CA GLY A 310 19.90 10.21 -16.75
C GLY A 310 18.76 9.80 -15.83
N LEU A 311 18.42 8.53 -15.84
CA LEU A 311 17.35 7.97 -15.02
C LEU A 311 17.84 6.74 -14.25
N TYR A 312 17.63 6.73 -12.94
CA TYR A 312 17.84 5.56 -12.09
C TYR A 312 16.50 5.15 -11.47
N LEU A 313 15.93 4.06 -11.97
CA LEU A 313 14.71 3.46 -11.45
C LEU A 313 15.10 2.33 -10.49
N GLY A 314 15.13 2.62 -9.19
CA GLY A 314 15.44 1.62 -8.16
C GLY A 314 14.36 0.55 -8.00
N GLY A 315 14.47 -0.24 -6.93
CA GLY A 315 13.47 -1.23 -6.59
C GLY A 315 12.28 -0.66 -5.81
N GLY A 316 11.31 -1.51 -5.52
CA GLY A 316 10.08 -1.17 -4.81
C GLY A 316 8.97 -2.17 -5.15
N PHE A 317 7.71 -1.72 -5.12
CA PHE A 317 6.52 -2.57 -5.33
C PHE A 317 5.54 -1.97 -6.35
N PRO A 318 5.97 -1.63 -7.57
CA PRO A 318 5.11 -1.04 -8.58
C PRO A 318 3.96 -1.98 -8.97
N GLU A 319 4.09 -3.29 -8.80
CA GLU A 319 3.03 -4.27 -9.00
C GLU A 319 1.86 -4.04 -8.03
N VAL A 320 2.12 -3.63 -6.79
CA VAL A 320 1.08 -3.29 -5.81
C VAL A 320 0.42 -1.96 -6.15
N HIS A 321 1.15 -1.08 -6.83
CA HIS A 321 0.66 0.23 -7.27
C HIS A 321 0.27 0.25 -8.75
N ALA A 322 0.11 -0.90 -9.40
CA ALA A 322 0.04 -0.98 -10.86
C ALA A 322 -1.15 -0.22 -11.44
N ALA A 323 -2.32 -0.34 -10.81
CA ALA A 323 -3.50 0.43 -11.20
C ALA A 323 -3.28 1.95 -11.10
N ALA A 324 -2.62 2.43 -10.03
CA ALA A 324 -2.36 3.86 -9.86
C ALA A 324 -1.29 4.37 -10.84
N LEU A 325 -0.17 3.64 -10.95
CA LEU A 325 0.95 4.01 -11.82
C LEU A 325 0.57 4.00 -13.31
N SER A 326 -0.24 3.02 -13.74
CA SER A 326 -0.72 2.93 -15.12
C SER A 326 -1.64 4.08 -15.54
N THR A 327 -2.25 4.79 -14.58
CA THR A 327 -3.07 5.98 -14.88
C THR A 327 -2.24 7.22 -15.18
N ASN A 328 -0.95 7.23 -14.84
CA ASN A 328 -0.04 8.36 -15.11
C ASN A 328 0.46 8.33 -16.56
N THR A 329 -0.47 8.38 -17.51
CA THR A 329 -0.19 8.22 -18.94
C THR A 329 0.74 9.28 -19.51
N CYS A 330 0.74 10.50 -18.95
CA CYS A 330 1.65 11.57 -19.32
C CYS A 330 3.11 11.20 -19.03
N LEU A 331 3.42 10.81 -17.79
CA LEU A 331 4.79 10.43 -17.42
C LEU A 331 5.24 9.17 -18.18
N LEU A 332 4.35 8.18 -18.36
CA LEU A 332 4.66 6.97 -19.12
C LEU A 332 4.99 7.27 -20.59
N ALA A 333 4.30 8.23 -21.21
CA ALA A 333 4.61 8.68 -22.56
C ALA A 333 5.96 9.42 -22.63
N GLU A 334 6.20 10.37 -21.73
CA GLU A 334 7.48 11.10 -21.68
C GLU A 334 8.68 10.17 -21.44
N LEU A 335 8.52 9.15 -20.60
CA LEU A 335 9.54 8.12 -20.40
C LEU A 335 9.83 7.35 -21.68
N ARG A 336 8.77 6.93 -22.39
CA ARG A 336 8.92 6.21 -23.66
C ARG A 336 9.69 7.04 -24.67
N ASP A 337 9.34 8.32 -24.82
CA ASP A 337 9.96 9.23 -25.77
C ASP A 337 11.42 9.54 -25.39
N ALA A 338 11.69 9.80 -24.10
CA ALA A 338 13.04 10.08 -23.62
C ALA A 338 13.98 8.88 -23.77
N LEU A 339 13.51 7.67 -23.46
CA LEU A 339 14.33 6.45 -23.61
C LEU A 339 14.49 6.09 -25.09
N ALA A 340 13.50 6.33 -25.94
CA ALA A 340 13.62 6.22 -27.40
C ALA A 340 14.66 7.20 -27.97
N ALA A 341 14.79 8.39 -27.37
CA ALA A 341 15.83 9.38 -27.69
C ALA A 341 17.21 9.06 -27.07
N GLY A 342 17.35 7.95 -26.35
CA GLY A 342 18.63 7.47 -25.83
C GLY A 342 19.01 7.99 -24.45
N LEU A 343 18.05 8.41 -23.62
CA LEU A 343 18.30 8.78 -22.22
C LEU A 343 18.94 7.60 -21.46
N PRO A 344 20.16 7.77 -20.90
CA PRO A 344 20.83 6.74 -20.11
C PRO A 344 19.97 6.32 -18.90
N THR A 345 19.62 5.04 -18.83
CA THR A 345 18.68 4.52 -17.84
C THR A 345 19.19 3.22 -17.21
N VAL A 346 19.19 3.17 -15.87
CA VAL A 346 19.37 1.94 -15.09
C VAL A 346 18.06 1.66 -14.35
N ALA A 347 17.56 0.44 -14.47
CA ALA A 347 16.29 0.02 -13.88
C ALA A 347 16.44 -1.31 -13.14
N GLU A 348 16.22 -1.32 -11.83
CA GLU A 348 16.39 -2.50 -10.98
C GLU A 348 15.03 -2.96 -10.42
N CYS A 349 14.74 -4.26 -10.47
CA CYS A 349 13.52 -4.89 -9.96
C CYS A 349 12.23 -4.14 -10.37
N ALA A 350 11.65 -3.34 -9.48
CA ALA A 350 10.53 -2.45 -9.78
C ALA A 350 10.74 -1.59 -11.02
N GLY A 351 11.95 -1.04 -11.20
CA GLY A 351 12.27 -0.25 -12.38
C GLY A 351 12.09 -1.03 -13.68
N LEU A 352 12.47 -2.32 -13.70
CA LEU A 352 12.24 -3.20 -14.85
C LEU A 352 10.74 -3.32 -15.15
N LEU A 353 9.92 -3.54 -14.11
CA LEU A 353 8.47 -3.66 -14.23
C LEU A 353 7.83 -2.36 -14.76
N TYR A 354 8.30 -1.22 -14.29
CA TYR A 354 7.79 0.09 -14.71
C TYR A 354 8.07 0.40 -16.18
N LEU A 355 9.14 -0.18 -16.73
CA LEU A 355 9.50 -0.05 -18.14
C LEU A 355 8.85 -1.12 -19.04
N ALA A 356 8.24 -2.16 -18.47
CA ALA A 356 7.59 -3.25 -19.20
C ALA A 356 6.37 -2.76 -19.99
N GLU A 357 5.87 -3.58 -20.91
CA GLU A 357 4.64 -3.33 -21.67
C GLU A 357 3.43 -3.30 -20.74
N SER A 358 3.37 -4.27 -19.83
CA SER A 358 2.31 -4.37 -18.84
C SER A 358 2.77 -5.10 -17.59
N VAL A 359 2.05 -4.86 -16.48
CA VAL A 359 2.18 -5.62 -15.23
C VAL A 359 0.78 -6.08 -14.82
N ASP A 360 0.55 -7.39 -14.76
CA ASP A 360 -0.77 -8.00 -14.46
C ASP A 360 -1.93 -7.41 -15.30
N GLY A 361 -1.65 -7.11 -16.58
CA GLY A 361 -2.64 -6.56 -17.52
C GLY A 361 -2.81 -5.03 -17.47
N HIS A 362 -2.16 -4.33 -16.54
CA HIS A 362 -2.10 -2.87 -16.54
C HIS A 362 -1.01 -2.36 -17.49
N PRO A 363 -1.26 -1.34 -18.35
CA PRO A 363 -0.26 -0.83 -19.29
C PRO A 363 0.80 0.04 -18.59
N PHE A 364 2.06 -0.09 -19.00
CA PHE A 364 3.20 0.69 -18.50
C PHE A 364 3.98 1.35 -19.65
N ALA A 365 5.24 1.72 -19.45
CA ALA A 365 5.98 2.53 -20.44
C ALA A 365 6.20 1.77 -21.76
N GLY A 366 6.27 0.43 -21.74
CA GLY A 366 6.43 -0.39 -22.95
C GLY A 366 7.76 -0.18 -23.67
N VAL A 367 8.80 0.19 -22.93
CA VAL A 367 10.18 0.29 -23.46
C VAL A 367 10.85 -1.08 -23.42
N VAL A 368 10.63 -1.83 -22.34
CA VAL A 368 11.04 -3.22 -22.21
C VAL A 368 9.98 -4.10 -22.91
N PRO A 369 10.35 -4.85 -23.96
CA PRO A 369 9.42 -5.64 -24.76
C PRO A 369 9.08 -6.96 -24.05
N ALA A 370 8.40 -6.84 -22.92
CA ALA A 370 7.94 -7.95 -22.11
C ALA A 370 6.70 -7.56 -21.30
N ALA A 371 5.83 -8.53 -21.09
CA ALA A 371 4.79 -8.45 -20.07
C ALA A 371 5.34 -8.98 -18.74
N ALA A 372 4.94 -8.38 -17.63
CA ALA A 372 5.25 -8.86 -16.31
C ALA A 372 3.99 -9.32 -15.58
N ALA A 373 4.15 -10.31 -14.71
CA ALA A 373 3.05 -10.80 -13.88
C ALA A 373 3.53 -11.32 -12.53
N MET A 374 2.61 -11.33 -11.57
CA MET A 374 2.84 -11.96 -10.27
C MET A 374 3.05 -13.48 -10.42
N ALA A 375 4.09 -13.97 -9.75
CA ALA A 375 4.48 -15.37 -9.69
C ALA A 375 4.08 -16.00 -8.34
N PRO A 376 3.82 -17.32 -8.30
CA PRO A 376 3.40 -17.99 -7.08
C PRO A 376 4.49 -18.00 -5.99
N ARG A 377 5.77 -17.97 -6.38
CA ARG A 377 6.93 -18.07 -5.48
C ARG A 377 7.72 -16.77 -5.42
N LEU A 378 8.19 -16.43 -4.23
CA LEU A 378 9.16 -15.36 -4.02
C LEU A 378 10.56 -15.84 -4.45
N THR A 379 11.20 -15.09 -5.32
CA THR A 379 12.63 -15.22 -5.61
C THR A 379 13.39 -14.38 -4.61
N LEU A 380 14.26 -15.02 -3.83
CA LEU A 380 15.18 -14.35 -2.91
C LEU A 380 16.55 -15.03 -3.02
N GLY A 381 17.61 -14.25 -3.24
CA GLY A 381 18.95 -14.77 -3.11
C GLY A 381 20.03 -13.92 -3.74
N TYR A 382 21.28 -14.22 -3.38
CA TYR A 382 22.45 -13.60 -3.97
C TYR A 382 22.74 -14.11 -5.37
N ALA A 383 23.29 -13.24 -6.21
CA ALA A 383 23.80 -13.59 -7.52
C ALA A 383 25.13 -12.88 -7.79
N ARG A 384 25.94 -13.53 -8.63
CA ARG A 384 27.06 -12.92 -9.34
C ARG A 384 26.72 -12.93 -10.81
N ALA A 385 26.86 -11.78 -11.46
CA ALA A 385 26.45 -11.60 -12.84
C ALA A 385 27.51 -10.86 -13.65
N ARG A 386 27.45 -11.04 -14.97
CA ARG A 386 28.26 -10.30 -15.95
C ARG A 386 27.36 -9.67 -17.01
N THR A 387 27.66 -8.45 -17.44
CA THR A 387 26.94 -7.83 -18.56
C THR A 387 27.17 -8.64 -19.84
N ALA A 388 26.12 -8.92 -20.60
CA ALA A 388 26.23 -9.67 -21.85
C ALA A 388 26.64 -8.81 -23.04
N THR A 389 26.34 -7.51 -22.97
CA THR A 389 26.61 -6.51 -24.01
C THR A 389 27.14 -5.22 -23.39
N ASP A 390 27.70 -4.34 -24.21
CA ASP A 390 28.05 -2.99 -23.80
C ASP A 390 26.79 -2.21 -23.40
N SER A 391 26.81 -1.59 -22.23
CA SER A 391 25.68 -0.85 -21.68
C SER A 391 26.12 0.38 -20.90
N VAL A 392 25.16 1.18 -20.43
CA VAL A 392 25.42 2.31 -19.52
C VAL A 392 26.16 1.90 -18.24
N LEU A 393 26.13 0.63 -17.84
CA LEU A 393 26.86 0.12 -16.67
C LEU A 393 28.32 -0.30 -16.97
N GLY A 394 28.71 -0.38 -18.24
CA GLY A 394 30.08 -0.71 -18.66
C GLY A 394 30.13 -1.61 -19.90
N PRO A 395 31.33 -1.96 -20.36
CA PRO A 395 31.51 -2.90 -21.48
C PRO A 395 30.98 -4.30 -21.14
N ALA A 396 30.74 -5.11 -22.16
CA ALA A 396 30.42 -6.52 -22.01
C ALA A 396 31.47 -7.24 -21.14
N GLY A 397 31.00 -8.13 -20.26
CA GLY A 397 31.85 -8.84 -19.29
C GLY A 397 32.06 -8.12 -17.96
N THR A 398 31.54 -6.90 -17.79
CA THR A 398 31.54 -6.17 -16.51
C THR A 398 30.86 -7.02 -15.43
N THR A 399 31.55 -7.25 -14.31
CA THR A 399 31.06 -8.10 -13.21
C THR A 399 30.42 -7.29 -12.09
N ALA A 400 29.31 -7.80 -11.57
CA ALA A 400 28.74 -7.32 -10.33
C ALA A 400 28.29 -8.50 -9.44
N THR A 401 28.26 -8.25 -8.14
CA THR A 401 27.48 -9.02 -7.17
C THR A 401 26.24 -8.23 -6.80
N GLY A 402 25.17 -8.96 -6.54
CA GLY A 402 23.88 -8.39 -6.20
C GLY A 402 22.98 -9.41 -5.51
N HIS A 403 21.73 -9.04 -5.34
CA HIS A 403 20.68 -9.95 -4.91
C HIS A 403 19.38 -9.70 -5.67
N GLU A 404 18.55 -10.73 -5.70
CA GLU A 404 17.19 -10.68 -6.24
C GLU A 404 16.21 -10.79 -5.08
N PHE A 405 15.16 -9.97 -5.11
CA PHE A 405 14.01 -10.05 -4.21
C PHE A 405 12.78 -9.59 -4.98
N HIS A 406 12.05 -10.55 -5.55
CA HIS A 406 10.85 -10.25 -6.34
C HIS A 406 9.91 -11.44 -6.37
N ARG A 407 8.62 -11.15 -6.49
CA ARG A 407 7.57 -12.15 -6.70
C ARG A 407 6.94 -12.02 -8.08
N THR A 408 7.61 -11.36 -9.02
CA THR A 408 7.15 -11.19 -10.39
C THR A 408 8.08 -11.90 -11.36
N VAL A 409 7.58 -12.21 -12.54
CA VAL A 409 8.36 -12.71 -13.69
C VAL A 409 8.06 -11.85 -14.91
N THR A 410 8.98 -11.80 -15.87
CA THR A 410 8.75 -11.21 -17.18
C THR A 410 8.68 -12.31 -18.24
N ASP A 411 7.85 -12.11 -19.25
CA ASP A 411 7.81 -12.93 -20.46
C ASP A 411 7.96 -12.01 -21.70
N PRO A 412 9.06 -12.12 -22.46
CA PRO A 412 10.23 -12.99 -22.22
C PRO A 412 11.01 -12.66 -20.92
N ALA A 413 11.83 -13.60 -20.45
CA ALA A 413 12.63 -13.41 -19.22
C ALA A 413 13.89 -12.56 -19.44
N SER A 414 14.33 -12.41 -20.69
CA SER A 414 15.48 -11.60 -21.05
C SER A 414 15.38 -11.05 -22.47
N GLY A 415 16.10 -9.97 -22.75
CA GLY A 415 16.21 -9.42 -24.09
C GLY A 415 16.85 -10.38 -25.09
N ALA A 416 17.65 -11.35 -24.63
CA ALA A 416 18.22 -12.39 -25.50
C ALA A 416 17.17 -13.36 -26.07
N GLN A 417 15.97 -13.43 -25.45
CA GLN A 417 14.82 -14.21 -25.93
C GLN A 417 13.81 -13.33 -26.66
N SER A 418 14.03 -12.02 -26.71
CA SER A 418 13.15 -11.08 -27.40
C SER A 418 13.38 -11.17 -28.91
N SER A 419 12.31 -10.97 -29.68
CA SER A 419 12.38 -10.80 -31.14
C SER A 419 12.93 -9.42 -31.56
N SER A 420 13.19 -8.52 -30.61
CA SER A 420 13.69 -7.18 -30.89
C SER A 420 15.18 -7.20 -31.27
N PRO A 421 15.57 -6.70 -32.47
CA PRO A 421 16.95 -6.79 -32.97
C PRO A 421 17.96 -5.91 -32.21
N ARG A 422 17.50 -5.09 -31.25
CA ARG A 422 18.34 -4.24 -30.39
C ARG A 422 18.16 -4.54 -28.89
N ALA A 423 17.66 -5.74 -28.58
CA ALA A 423 17.54 -6.23 -27.22
C ALA A 423 18.57 -7.35 -26.95
N GLY A 424 19.32 -7.20 -25.86
CA GLY A 424 20.21 -8.22 -25.31
C GLY A 424 19.87 -8.53 -23.85
N ALA A 425 20.52 -9.53 -23.27
CA ALA A 425 20.42 -9.76 -21.83
C ALA A 425 21.15 -8.66 -21.05
N ALA A 426 20.53 -8.14 -19.99
CA ALA A 426 21.19 -7.21 -19.09
C ALA A 426 22.33 -7.91 -18.33
N TRP A 427 22.05 -9.11 -17.83
CA TRP A 427 22.97 -9.92 -17.04
C TRP A 427 23.02 -11.36 -17.55
N THR A 428 24.17 -12.00 -17.36
CA THR A 428 24.34 -13.45 -17.44
C THR A 428 24.89 -13.94 -16.11
N SER A 429 24.25 -14.95 -15.53
CA SER A 429 24.66 -15.59 -14.27
C SER A 429 24.67 -17.10 -14.40
N GLU A 430 24.93 -17.82 -13.30
CA GLU A 430 24.78 -19.28 -13.23
C GLU A 430 23.35 -19.75 -13.54
N ARG A 431 22.35 -18.86 -13.42
CA ARG A 431 20.95 -19.12 -13.77
C ARG A 431 20.62 -18.86 -15.24
N GLY A 432 21.61 -18.42 -16.03
CA GLY A 432 21.45 -18.04 -17.43
C GLY A 432 21.28 -16.52 -17.65
N PRO A 433 20.90 -16.11 -18.86
CA PRO A 433 20.65 -14.71 -19.21
C PRO A 433 19.36 -14.18 -18.55
N SER A 434 19.40 -12.94 -18.04
CA SER A 434 18.26 -12.27 -17.43
C SER A 434 18.23 -10.78 -17.74
N GLY A 435 17.03 -10.20 -17.69
CA GLY A 435 16.81 -8.77 -17.91
C GLY A 435 17.12 -8.32 -19.35
N PHE A 436 17.10 -7.00 -19.55
CA PHE A 436 17.07 -6.34 -20.85
C PHE A 436 18.13 -5.24 -20.91
N ALA A 437 19.08 -5.40 -21.82
CA ALA A 437 19.96 -4.34 -22.29
C ALA A 437 19.44 -3.87 -23.65
N LEU A 438 18.93 -2.64 -23.73
CA LEU A 438 18.26 -2.11 -24.92
C LEU A 438 18.99 -0.88 -25.46
N ASP A 439 19.06 -0.76 -26.79
CA ASP A 439 19.53 0.44 -27.50
C ASP A 439 18.43 1.01 -28.42
N PRO A 440 17.38 1.65 -27.87
CA PRO A 440 16.28 2.18 -28.66
C PRO A 440 16.75 3.21 -29.70
N ALA A 441 17.68 4.08 -29.31
CA ALA A 441 18.22 5.16 -30.15
C ALA A 441 19.23 4.69 -31.21
N GLY A 442 19.74 3.46 -31.13
CA GLY A 442 20.74 2.95 -32.08
C GLY A 442 22.10 3.60 -31.92
N THR A 443 22.49 3.89 -30.67
CA THR A 443 23.77 4.52 -30.32
C THR A 443 24.98 3.58 -30.46
N GLY A 444 24.74 2.28 -30.67
CA GLY A 444 25.78 1.26 -30.74
C GLY A 444 26.13 0.66 -29.36
N ARG A 445 25.46 1.09 -28.29
CA ARG A 445 25.54 0.53 -26.93
C ARG A 445 24.16 0.58 -26.28
N ALA A 446 23.87 -0.32 -25.34
CA ALA A 446 22.59 -0.27 -24.64
C ALA A 446 22.49 0.97 -23.74
N THR A 447 21.55 1.86 -24.03
CA THR A 447 21.23 3.05 -23.22
C THR A 447 20.30 2.73 -22.06
N VAL A 448 19.59 1.59 -22.11
CA VAL A 448 18.72 1.10 -21.04
C VAL A 448 19.26 -0.23 -20.52
N HIS A 449 19.50 -0.31 -19.22
CA HIS A 449 19.87 -1.54 -18.52
C HIS A 449 18.80 -1.85 -17.47
N ALA A 450 17.96 -2.86 -17.71
CA ALA A 450 16.81 -3.20 -16.86
C ALA A 450 16.84 -4.66 -16.39
N ALA A 451 16.87 -4.93 -15.08
CA ALA A 451 16.94 -6.30 -14.55
C ALA A 451 16.37 -6.42 -13.13
N TYR A 452 16.02 -7.64 -12.70
CA TYR A 452 15.64 -7.91 -11.31
C TYR A 452 16.79 -7.80 -10.29
N LEU A 453 18.03 -7.90 -10.76
CA LEU A 453 19.21 -7.88 -9.91
C LEU A 453 19.44 -6.48 -9.33
N HIS A 454 19.49 -6.38 -8.00
CA HIS A 454 19.92 -5.18 -7.29
C HIS A 454 21.42 -5.17 -7.11
N THR A 455 22.07 -4.05 -7.47
CA THR A 455 23.51 -3.87 -7.33
C THR A 455 23.84 -2.79 -6.30
N HIS A 456 24.85 -3.03 -5.48
CA HIS A 456 25.33 -2.03 -4.53
C HIS A 456 26.57 -1.33 -5.09
N TRP A 457 26.42 -0.10 -5.57
CA TRP A 457 27.49 0.59 -6.30
C TRP A 457 28.71 0.94 -5.44
N ALA A 458 28.60 0.99 -4.10
CA ALA A 458 29.78 1.07 -3.23
C ALA A 458 30.73 -0.14 -3.37
N GLY A 459 30.20 -1.34 -3.64
CA GLY A 459 31.00 -2.53 -3.95
C GLY A 459 31.52 -2.54 -5.40
N HIS A 460 30.80 -1.86 -6.29
CA HIS A 460 31.08 -1.82 -7.72
C HIS A 460 31.09 -0.38 -8.26
N PRO A 461 32.00 0.51 -7.80
CA PRO A 461 31.93 1.95 -8.12
C PRO A 461 32.17 2.26 -9.61
N HIS A 462 32.70 1.29 -10.36
CA HIS A 462 32.82 1.38 -11.81
C HIS A 462 31.46 1.45 -12.53
N LEU A 463 30.41 0.87 -11.96
CA LEU A 463 29.04 0.95 -12.49
C LEU A 463 28.54 2.40 -12.46
N ALA A 464 28.69 3.06 -11.31
CA ALA A 464 28.33 4.47 -11.12
C ALA A 464 29.13 5.39 -12.06
N ARG A 465 30.44 5.15 -12.20
CA ARG A 465 31.30 5.88 -13.14
C ARG A 465 30.82 5.75 -14.58
N SER A 466 30.57 4.52 -15.04
CA SER A 466 30.12 4.28 -16.41
C SER A 466 28.77 4.95 -16.68
N PHE A 467 27.84 4.83 -15.74
CA PHE A 467 26.52 5.45 -15.87
C PHE A 467 26.62 6.98 -15.95
N THR A 468 27.39 7.61 -15.06
CA THR A 468 27.56 9.06 -15.05
C THR A 468 28.33 9.58 -16.25
N GLN A 469 29.26 8.80 -16.81
CA GLN A 469 29.88 9.12 -18.09
C GLN A 469 28.84 9.12 -19.22
N ALA A 470 27.98 8.11 -19.30
CA ALA A 470 26.91 8.05 -20.30
C ALA A 470 25.94 9.25 -20.16
N VAL A 471 25.59 9.63 -18.93
CA VAL A 471 24.79 10.82 -18.62
C VAL A 471 25.47 12.10 -19.12
N ALA A 472 26.75 12.28 -18.85
CA ALA A 472 27.50 13.46 -19.28
C ALA A 472 27.68 13.53 -20.82
N GLU A 473 27.74 12.38 -21.49
CA GLU A 473 27.75 12.30 -22.97
C GLU A 473 26.39 12.68 -23.56
N HIS A 474 25.29 12.15 -23.01
CA HIS A 474 23.92 12.48 -23.42
C HIS A 474 23.59 13.96 -23.21
N ASP A 475 23.94 14.52 -22.05
CA ASP A 475 23.70 15.94 -21.74
C ASP A 475 24.41 16.88 -22.72
N ARG A 476 25.67 16.56 -23.08
CA ARG A 476 26.46 17.33 -24.06
C ARG A 476 25.86 17.25 -25.48
N ALA A 477 25.39 16.08 -25.89
CA ALA A 477 24.74 15.90 -27.19
C ALA A 477 23.45 16.73 -27.29
N GLY A 478 22.58 16.67 -26.26
CA GLY A 478 21.34 17.45 -26.23
C GLY A 478 21.57 18.97 -26.19
N LEU A 479 22.67 19.44 -25.59
CA LEU A 479 23.11 20.83 -25.66
C LEU A 479 23.54 21.25 -27.07
N ALA A 480 24.27 20.39 -27.78
CA ALA A 480 24.72 20.67 -29.15
C ALA A 480 23.52 20.84 -30.11
N ASP A 481 22.51 19.98 -30.00
CA ASP A 481 21.29 20.05 -30.81
C ASP A 481 20.47 21.33 -30.51
N ARG A 482 20.40 21.76 -29.24
CA ARG A 482 19.71 23.01 -28.83
C ARG A 482 20.43 24.28 -29.31
N VAL A 483 21.76 24.24 -29.41
CA VAL A 483 22.56 25.36 -29.93
C VAL A 483 22.44 25.45 -31.47
N LEU A 484 22.37 24.31 -32.16
CA LEU A 484 22.20 24.25 -33.62
C LEU A 484 20.77 24.57 -34.09
N ALA A 485 19.74 24.26 -33.28
CA ALA A 485 18.33 24.54 -33.60
C ALA A 485 17.93 26.03 -33.53
N ARG A 486 18.78 26.94 -33.00
CA ARG A 486 18.54 28.39 -33.00
C ARG A 486 19.05 29.04 -34.30
N ARG A 487 18.35 28.85 -35.41
CA ARG A 487 18.34 29.79 -36.54
C ARG A 487 16.89 30.22 -36.82
N PRO A 488 16.56 31.53 -36.86
CA PRO A 488 15.21 31.97 -37.13
C PRO A 488 14.92 31.83 -38.63
N SER A 489 13.87 31.08 -38.97
CA SER A 489 13.32 31.05 -40.33
C SER A 489 12.12 32.01 -40.42
N PRO A 490 11.94 32.73 -41.53
CA PRO A 490 10.99 33.85 -41.63
C PRO A 490 9.55 33.37 -41.82
N ALA A 491 8.62 34.27 -41.46
CA ALA A 491 7.18 34.06 -41.48
C ALA A 491 6.63 33.63 -42.86
N PRO A 492 5.58 32.80 -42.91
CA PRO A 492 4.97 32.38 -44.17
C PRO A 492 3.90 33.38 -44.62
N THR A 493 4.05 33.86 -45.85
CA THR A 493 3.00 34.50 -46.65
C THR A 493 2.45 33.51 -47.68
N GLY A 494 1.12 33.47 -47.84
CA GLY A 494 0.48 33.27 -49.15
C GLY A 494 -0.02 31.85 -49.52
N VAL A 495 -1.29 31.61 -49.16
CA VAL A 495 -2.39 30.88 -49.84
C VAL A 495 -2.16 30.24 -51.23
N ALA A 496 -2.57 28.97 -51.42
CA ALA A 496 -3.59 28.51 -52.41
C ALA A 496 -3.75 26.97 -52.43
N GLU A 497 -4.98 26.55 -52.75
CA GLU A 497 -5.65 25.27 -52.48
C GLU A 497 -5.37 24.10 -53.45
N ALA A 498 -5.54 22.88 -52.94
CA ALA A 498 -6.24 21.70 -53.51
C ALA A 498 -5.74 20.45 -52.72
N GLY A 499 -6.50 19.66 -51.96
CA GLY A 499 -7.87 19.18 -52.13
C GLY A 499 -7.82 17.64 -52.05
N VAL A 500 -7.92 17.06 -50.84
CA VAL A 500 -8.28 15.65 -50.64
C VAL A 500 -9.13 15.56 -49.36
N ALA A 501 -10.29 14.92 -49.49
CA ALA A 501 -11.36 14.84 -48.51
C ALA A 501 -10.98 14.01 -47.27
N GLU A 502 -11.17 14.59 -46.08
CA GLU A 502 -11.29 13.85 -44.82
C GLU A 502 -12.77 13.76 -44.43
N ALA A 503 -13.21 12.53 -44.20
CA ALA A 503 -14.50 12.22 -43.63
C ALA A 503 -14.59 12.83 -42.22
N SER A 504 -15.62 13.64 -41.99
CA SER A 504 -15.96 14.16 -40.66
C SER A 504 -16.23 13.01 -39.70
N ALA A 505 -15.35 12.83 -38.71
CA ALA A 505 -15.72 12.14 -37.49
C ALA A 505 -16.86 12.93 -36.81
N PRO A 506 -17.89 12.25 -36.27
CA PRO A 506 -18.97 12.95 -35.60
C PRO A 506 -18.41 13.66 -34.37
N ALA A 507 -18.85 14.90 -34.16
CA ALA A 507 -18.57 15.66 -32.96
C ALA A 507 -18.90 14.81 -31.72
N VAL A 508 -17.92 14.64 -30.85
CA VAL A 508 -18.13 14.09 -29.50
C VAL A 508 -19.17 14.98 -28.83
N PRO A 509 -20.32 14.44 -28.38
CA PRO A 509 -21.29 15.23 -27.63
C PRO A 509 -20.61 15.76 -26.35
N ALA A 510 -20.99 16.96 -25.93
CA ALA A 510 -20.62 17.49 -24.62
C ALA A 510 -20.91 16.44 -23.53
N ALA A 511 -20.00 16.31 -22.57
CA ALA A 511 -20.13 15.38 -21.45
C ALA A 511 -21.51 15.52 -20.79
N ASP A 512 -22.26 14.42 -20.73
CA ASP A 512 -23.53 14.36 -20.01
C ASP A 512 -23.33 14.73 -18.53
N ASP A 513 -24.21 15.58 -18.00
CA ASP A 513 -24.36 15.95 -16.58
C ASP A 513 -24.85 14.76 -15.69
N ASP A 514 -24.76 13.51 -16.17
CA ASP A 514 -25.25 12.33 -15.46
C ASP A 514 -24.21 11.82 -14.43
N PRO A 515 -24.56 11.65 -13.14
CA PRO A 515 -23.65 11.15 -12.13
C PRO A 515 -23.01 9.79 -12.49
N ASP A 516 -21.73 9.61 -12.16
CA ASP A 516 -21.03 8.33 -12.35
C ASP A 516 -21.59 7.25 -11.42
N LEU A 517 -22.58 6.51 -11.93
CA LEU A 517 -23.23 5.38 -11.24
C LEU A 517 -22.26 4.26 -10.90
N MET A 518 -21.10 4.17 -11.57
CA MET A 518 -20.11 3.13 -11.36
C MET A 518 -19.07 3.48 -10.31
N HIS A 519 -19.10 4.69 -9.76
CA HIS A 519 -18.23 5.06 -8.68
C HIS A 519 -18.72 4.43 -7.37
N HIS A 520 -17.86 3.70 -6.67
CA HIS A 520 -18.18 3.09 -5.37
C HIS A 520 -17.14 3.46 -4.30
N GLY A 521 -17.50 3.28 -3.02
CA GLY A 521 -16.74 3.85 -1.90
C GLY A 521 -15.30 3.34 -1.79
N ASP A 522 -15.03 2.14 -2.27
CA ASP A 522 -13.71 1.52 -2.40
C ASP A 522 -12.77 2.27 -3.37
N ARG A 523 -13.31 3.11 -4.27
CA ARG A 523 -12.49 4.01 -5.10
C ARG A 523 -12.04 5.28 -4.36
N GLU A 524 -12.65 5.58 -3.22
CA GLU A 524 -12.23 6.69 -2.36
C GLU A 524 -11.13 6.26 -1.38
N THR A 525 -10.97 4.96 -1.15
CA THR A 525 -9.97 4.48 -0.20
C THR A 525 -8.60 4.44 -0.84
N ALA A 526 -7.59 4.73 -0.03
CA ALA A 526 -6.20 4.49 -0.34
C ALA A 526 -5.53 4.03 0.97
N PRO A 527 -4.44 3.24 0.91
CA PRO A 527 -3.82 2.68 2.11
C PRO A 527 -3.42 3.73 3.16
N ASP A 528 -3.18 4.97 2.73
CA ASP A 528 -2.79 6.14 3.52
C ASP A 528 -3.94 6.98 4.07
N LEU A 529 -5.19 6.58 3.81
CA LEU A 529 -6.38 7.31 4.26
C LEU A 529 -7.11 6.56 5.36
N VAL A 530 -7.50 7.27 6.40
CA VAL A 530 -8.51 6.81 7.36
C VAL A 530 -9.83 6.63 6.59
N ASP A 531 -10.24 5.37 6.43
CA ASP A 531 -11.40 5.00 5.63
C ASP A 531 -12.72 5.22 6.39
N LEU A 532 -13.37 6.34 6.05
CA LEU A 532 -14.76 6.66 6.38
C LEU A 532 -15.65 6.62 5.13
N ALA A 533 -15.13 6.16 4.00
CA ALA A 533 -15.82 6.12 2.71
C ALA A 533 -16.48 4.77 2.43
N VAL A 534 -16.02 3.69 3.06
CA VAL A 534 -16.59 2.32 2.96
C VAL A 534 -17.26 1.91 4.27
N ASN A 535 -18.42 1.24 4.19
CA ASN A 535 -19.16 0.78 5.38
C ASN A 535 -18.74 -0.58 5.94
N VAL A 536 -17.56 -1.11 5.60
CA VAL A 536 -17.12 -2.35 6.23
C VAL A 536 -16.73 -2.01 7.67
N ARG A 537 -17.41 -2.63 8.64
CA ARG A 537 -17.29 -2.24 10.06
C ARG A 537 -16.05 -2.82 10.71
N LEU A 538 -15.74 -4.08 10.41
CA LEU A 538 -14.62 -4.80 11.00
C LEU A 538 -13.46 -4.89 9.98
N PRO A 539 -12.21 -4.67 10.42
CA PRO A 539 -11.04 -4.83 9.54
C PRO A 539 -10.85 -6.27 9.09
N GLU A 540 -11.37 -7.24 9.85
CA GLU A 540 -11.39 -8.66 9.54
C GLU A 540 -12.68 -9.32 10.09
N PRO A 541 -13.09 -10.48 9.56
CA PRO A 541 -14.23 -11.22 10.11
C PRO A 541 -13.97 -11.68 11.55
N PRO A 542 -15.01 -11.78 12.41
CA PRO A 542 -14.85 -12.36 13.75
C PRO A 542 -14.19 -13.74 13.70
N ALA A 543 -13.36 -14.07 14.69
CA ALA A 543 -12.55 -15.29 14.71
C ALA A 543 -13.38 -16.57 14.45
N TRP A 544 -14.55 -16.69 15.08
CA TRP A 544 -15.46 -17.83 14.87
C TRP A 544 -15.94 -17.95 13.42
N LEU A 545 -16.15 -16.83 12.75
CA LEU A 545 -16.63 -16.79 11.36
C LEU A 545 -15.47 -17.02 10.39
N ALA A 546 -14.28 -16.49 10.70
CA ALA A 546 -13.05 -16.79 9.97
C ALA A 546 -12.71 -18.29 10.03
N GLU A 547 -12.89 -18.94 11.18
CA GLU A 547 -12.74 -20.39 11.35
C GLU A 547 -13.74 -21.19 10.50
N VAL A 548 -15.01 -20.76 10.46
CA VAL A 548 -16.03 -21.37 9.58
C VAL A 548 -15.60 -21.30 8.11
N VAL A 549 -15.16 -20.12 7.66
CA VAL A 549 -14.69 -19.92 6.28
C VAL A 549 -13.47 -20.78 5.99
N ALA A 550 -12.44 -20.74 6.86
CA ALA A 550 -11.22 -21.52 6.70
C ALA A 550 -11.49 -23.04 6.72
N GLY A 551 -12.45 -23.50 7.53
CA GLY A 551 -12.86 -24.90 7.61
C GLY A 551 -13.40 -25.47 6.28
N THR A 552 -13.89 -24.61 5.38
CA THR A 552 -14.40 -25.04 4.07
C THR A 552 -13.30 -25.41 3.06
N THR A 553 -12.03 -25.08 3.32
CA THR A 553 -10.93 -25.25 2.36
C THR A 553 -10.78 -26.70 1.88
N ARG A 554 -11.11 -27.68 2.72
CA ARG A 554 -11.06 -29.12 2.38
C ARG A 554 -12.23 -29.59 1.52
N GLN A 555 -13.28 -28.78 1.37
CA GLN A 555 -14.51 -29.08 0.63
C GLN A 555 -14.51 -28.47 -0.79
N LEU A 556 -13.47 -27.70 -1.16
CA LEU A 556 -13.41 -26.97 -2.42
C LEU A 556 -13.31 -27.85 -3.67
N ALA A 557 -13.08 -29.16 -3.52
CA ALA A 557 -13.10 -30.12 -4.63
C ALA A 557 -14.53 -30.46 -5.12
N ALA A 558 -15.56 -30.15 -4.32
CA ALA A 558 -16.95 -30.37 -4.67
C ALA A 558 -17.63 -29.07 -5.13
N TYR A 559 -18.60 -29.21 -6.05
CA TYR A 559 -19.46 -28.08 -6.41
C TYR A 559 -20.29 -27.61 -5.21
N PRO A 560 -20.51 -26.29 -5.05
CA PRO A 560 -21.26 -25.75 -3.92
C PRO A 560 -22.73 -26.15 -3.95
N ASP A 561 -23.28 -26.50 -2.78
CA ASP A 561 -24.71 -26.79 -2.56
C ASP A 561 -25.37 -25.67 -1.75
N PRO A 562 -26.30 -24.88 -2.34
CA PRO A 562 -26.95 -23.77 -1.66
C PRO A 562 -28.08 -24.19 -0.71
N ALA A 563 -28.52 -25.46 -0.70
CA ALA A 563 -29.68 -25.89 0.06
C ALA A 563 -29.57 -25.62 1.58
N PRO A 564 -28.43 -25.89 2.25
CA PRO A 564 -28.28 -25.59 3.68
C PRO A 564 -28.41 -24.09 4.00
N ALA A 565 -27.83 -23.24 3.14
CA ALA A 565 -27.91 -21.78 3.29
C ALA A 565 -29.33 -21.27 3.08
N ARG A 566 -30.02 -21.77 2.05
CA ARG A 566 -31.45 -21.46 1.80
C ARG A 566 -32.33 -21.83 3.00
N ALA A 567 -32.17 -23.03 3.53
CA ALA A 567 -32.93 -23.50 4.68
C ALA A 567 -32.63 -22.69 5.96
N ALA A 568 -31.36 -22.31 6.18
CA ALA A 568 -30.97 -21.48 7.32
C ALA A 568 -31.58 -20.07 7.26
N LEU A 569 -31.54 -19.44 6.09
CA LEU A 569 -32.15 -18.12 5.86
C LEU A 569 -33.68 -18.17 5.94
N ALA A 570 -34.32 -19.20 5.40
CA ALA A 570 -35.77 -19.38 5.50
C ALA A 570 -36.22 -19.51 6.96
N ARG A 571 -35.48 -20.29 7.78
CA ARG A 571 -35.72 -20.39 9.22
C ARG A 571 -35.50 -19.07 9.96
N ARG A 572 -34.42 -18.33 9.64
CA ARG A 572 -34.13 -17.01 10.25
C ARG A 572 -35.31 -16.06 10.06
N HIS A 573 -35.88 -16.04 8.85
CA HIS A 573 -36.89 -15.07 8.45
C HIS A 573 -38.34 -15.56 8.62
N GLY A 574 -38.55 -16.83 9.01
CA GLY A 574 -39.89 -17.41 9.15
C GLY A 574 -40.65 -17.51 7.82
N VAL A 575 -39.94 -17.74 6.71
CA VAL A 575 -40.51 -17.83 5.35
C VAL A 575 -40.31 -19.24 4.76
N ALA A 576 -40.97 -19.53 3.64
CA ALA A 576 -40.74 -20.77 2.92
C ALA A 576 -39.39 -20.75 2.18
N GLU A 577 -38.75 -21.92 2.01
CA GLU A 577 -37.44 -22.00 1.34
C GLU A 577 -37.46 -21.52 -0.11
N ASP A 578 -38.58 -21.71 -0.82
CA ASP A 578 -38.78 -21.23 -2.20
C ASP A 578 -38.93 -19.70 -2.32
N MET A 579 -38.99 -19.00 -1.18
CA MET A 579 -38.93 -17.54 -1.12
C MET A 579 -37.49 -17.01 -0.98
N VAL A 580 -36.48 -17.88 -0.91
CA VAL A 580 -35.10 -17.48 -0.59
C VAL A 580 -34.11 -17.90 -1.68
N LEU A 581 -33.26 -16.95 -2.08
CA LEU A 581 -32.16 -17.17 -3.03
C LEU A 581 -30.83 -16.61 -2.48
N PRO A 582 -29.89 -17.48 -2.06
CA PRO A 582 -28.51 -17.06 -1.81
C PRO A 582 -27.85 -16.49 -3.07
N THR A 583 -27.03 -15.44 -2.92
CA THR A 583 -26.37 -14.74 -4.02
C THR A 583 -24.92 -14.37 -3.68
N ALA A 584 -24.10 -14.11 -4.70
CA ALA A 584 -22.71 -13.66 -4.60
C ALA A 584 -22.61 -12.17 -4.18
N GLY A 585 -23.21 -11.85 -3.03
CA GLY A 585 -23.48 -10.50 -2.57
C GLY A 585 -24.70 -9.86 -3.25
N ALA A 586 -25.19 -8.75 -2.69
CA ALA A 586 -26.34 -8.03 -3.22
C ALA A 586 -26.13 -7.54 -4.68
N ALA A 587 -24.87 -7.33 -5.09
CA ALA A 587 -24.54 -6.95 -6.47
C ALA A 587 -24.98 -7.98 -7.51
N GLU A 588 -24.84 -9.28 -7.21
CA GLU A 588 -25.38 -10.31 -8.11
C GLU A 588 -26.90 -10.20 -8.18
N ALA A 589 -27.58 -10.01 -7.04
CA ALA A 589 -29.03 -9.89 -7.00
C ALA A 589 -29.56 -8.76 -7.92
N PHE A 590 -28.92 -7.59 -7.97
CA PHE A 590 -29.28 -6.52 -8.92
C PHE A 590 -29.15 -6.94 -10.38
N THR A 591 -28.10 -7.70 -10.71
CA THR A 591 -27.92 -8.26 -12.06
C THR A 591 -29.01 -9.28 -12.40
N LEU A 592 -29.38 -10.15 -11.45
CA LEU A 592 -30.46 -11.13 -11.64
C LEU A 592 -31.83 -10.45 -11.80
N LEU A 593 -32.11 -9.43 -10.98
CA LEU A 593 -33.31 -8.61 -11.06
C LEU A 593 -33.47 -7.98 -12.44
N ALA A 594 -32.41 -7.33 -12.93
CA ALA A 594 -32.40 -6.66 -14.23
C ALA A 594 -32.64 -7.64 -15.40
N ARG A 595 -32.12 -8.88 -15.30
CA ARG A 595 -32.28 -9.93 -16.32
C ARG A 595 -33.58 -10.71 -16.22
N ALA A 596 -34.23 -10.72 -15.06
CA ALA A 596 -35.42 -11.52 -14.82
C ALA A 596 -36.67 -11.02 -15.59
N GLY A 597 -36.60 -9.86 -16.25
CA GLY A 597 -37.67 -9.30 -17.08
C GLY A 597 -38.85 -8.78 -16.26
N LEU A 598 -38.58 -8.17 -15.10
CA LEU A 598 -39.60 -7.82 -14.10
C LEU A 598 -40.53 -6.67 -14.50
N GLY A 599 -40.19 -5.93 -15.55
CA GLY A 599 -40.94 -4.78 -16.05
C GLY A 599 -40.18 -4.09 -17.17
N ALA A 600 -40.86 -3.22 -17.94
CA ALA A 600 -40.22 -2.45 -19.02
C ALA A 600 -39.76 -1.07 -18.53
N ARG A 601 -40.48 -0.49 -17.56
CA ARG A 601 -40.18 0.81 -16.95
C ARG A 601 -39.75 0.62 -15.51
N ALA A 602 -38.48 0.92 -15.24
CA ALA A 602 -37.94 0.89 -13.89
C ALA A 602 -37.94 2.30 -13.29
N LEU A 603 -38.32 2.41 -12.02
CA LEU A 603 -38.22 3.62 -11.23
C LEU A 603 -37.25 3.39 -10.08
N VAL A 604 -36.27 4.30 -9.93
CA VAL A 604 -35.26 4.23 -8.88
C VAL A 604 -35.37 5.46 -7.99
N VAL A 605 -35.60 5.24 -6.68
CA VAL A 605 -35.72 6.33 -5.69
C VAL A 605 -34.34 6.80 -5.26
N HIS A 606 -33.95 8.02 -5.58
CA HIS A 606 -32.63 8.56 -5.28
C HIS A 606 -32.70 9.70 -4.27
N PRO A 607 -31.60 10.03 -3.55
CA PRO A 607 -30.28 9.39 -3.62
C PRO A 607 -30.25 8.03 -2.91
N GLN A 608 -29.77 7.01 -3.61
CA GLN A 608 -29.52 5.67 -3.07
C GLN A 608 -28.27 5.03 -3.68
N PHE A 609 -27.89 3.83 -3.25
CA PHE A 609 -26.76 3.07 -3.80
C PHE A 609 -27.01 2.87 -5.30
N THR A 610 -25.99 3.07 -6.12
CA THR A 610 -26.16 3.27 -7.57
C THR A 610 -26.17 2.01 -8.40
N GLU A 611 -25.70 0.87 -7.84
CA GLU A 611 -25.66 -0.42 -8.56
C GLU A 611 -27.03 -0.93 -9.05
N PRO A 612 -28.16 -0.76 -8.34
CA PRO A 612 -29.48 -1.13 -8.86
C PRO A 612 -29.80 -0.44 -10.18
N GLU A 613 -29.61 0.88 -10.27
CA GLU A 613 -29.81 1.64 -11.51
C GLU A 613 -28.81 1.18 -12.58
N ALA A 614 -27.53 1.06 -12.25
CA ALA A 614 -26.51 0.64 -13.18
C ALA A 614 -26.81 -0.74 -13.79
N ALA A 615 -27.27 -1.70 -12.97
CA ALA A 615 -27.63 -3.04 -13.42
C ALA A 615 -28.85 -3.03 -14.36
N VAL A 616 -29.87 -2.23 -14.04
CA VAL A 616 -31.08 -2.09 -14.86
C VAL A 616 -30.77 -1.42 -16.21
N ARG A 617 -30.02 -0.31 -16.21
CA ARG A 617 -29.58 0.35 -17.45
C ARG A 617 -28.74 -0.57 -18.34
N ARG A 618 -27.85 -1.37 -17.75
CA ARG A 618 -27.06 -2.37 -18.49
C ARG A 618 -27.90 -3.47 -19.13
N ALA A 619 -29.07 -3.77 -18.57
CA ALA A 619 -30.04 -4.67 -19.18
C ALA A 619 -30.88 -4.02 -20.29
N GLY A 620 -30.65 -2.73 -20.59
CA GLY A 620 -31.33 -1.99 -21.64
C GLY A 620 -32.72 -1.48 -21.24
N LEU A 621 -33.03 -1.44 -19.95
CA LEU A 621 -34.28 -0.92 -19.42
C LEU A 621 -34.22 0.60 -19.26
N ASP A 622 -35.33 1.27 -19.55
CA ASP A 622 -35.49 2.69 -19.29
C ASP A 622 -35.65 2.92 -17.77
N VAL A 623 -34.95 3.94 -17.25
CA VAL A 623 -34.93 4.25 -15.82
C VAL A 623 -35.41 5.66 -15.55
N GLU A 624 -36.54 5.76 -14.88
CA GLU A 624 -37.03 6.98 -14.27
C GLU A 624 -36.41 7.14 -12.87
N ARG A 625 -35.89 8.32 -12.55
CA ARG A 625 -35.41 8.63 -11.20
C ARG A 625 -36.45 9.46 -10.45
N HIS A 626 -36.80 9.02 -9.24
CA HIS A 626 -37.55 9.85 -8.29
C HIS A 626 -36.57 10.43 -7.26
N LEU A 627 -36.28 11.73 -7.34
CA LEU A 627 -35.28 12.40 -6.50
C LEU A 627 -35.93 12.94 -5.21
N LEU A 628 -35.41 12.51 -4.06
CA LEU A 628 -35.77 13.02 -2.74
C LEU A 628 -34.84 14.18 -2.36
N GLY A 629 -35.40 15.27 -1.85
CA GLY A 629 -34.68 16.49 -1.53
C GLY A 629 -34.37 16.68 -0.03
N PRO A 630 -33.46 17.61 0.30
CA PRO A 630 -33.17 17.96 1.68
C PRO A 630 -34.33 18.70 2.39
N SER A 631 -35.21 19.40 1.65
CA SER A 631 -36.38 20.10 2.20
C SER A 631 -37.34 19.17 2.94
N GLU A 632 -37.49 17.94 2.45
CA GLU A 632 -38.31 16.89 3.07
C GLU A 632 -37.47 15.96 3.98
N GLY A 633 -36.18 16.27 4.19
CA GLY A 633 -35.25 15.44 4.93
C GLY A 633 -34.97 14.09 4.25
N PHE A 634 -35.01 14.06 2.91
CA PHE A 634 -34.87 12.86 2.09
C PHE A 634 -35.89 11.76 2.42
N ARG A 635 -37.08 12.12 2.90
CA ARG A 635 -38.16 11.18 3.20
C ARG A 635 -39.00 10.91 1.95
N LEU A 636 -39.30 9.64 1.72
CA LEU A 636 -40.17 9.21 0.63
C LEU A 636 -41.63 9.52 0.95
N ASP A 637 -42.29 10.25 0.04
CA ASP A 637 -43.75 10.34 -0.04
C ASP A 637 -44.27 9.41 -1.15
N PRO A 638 -44.97 8.32 -0.81
CA PRO A 638 -45.55 7.41 -1.79
C PRO A 638 -46.48 8.11 -2.79
N GLN A 639 -47.16 9.19 -2.39
CA GLN A 639 -48.14 9.87 -3.23
C GLN A 639 -47.49 10.68 -4.37
N ALA A 640 -46.21 11.03 -4.22
CA ALA A 640 -45.42 11.75 -5.21
C ALA A 640 -44.83 10.83 -6.29
N VAL A 641 -44.96 9.50 -6.15
CA VAL A 641 -44.40 8.53 -7.10
C VAL A 641 -45.46 8.08 -8.12
N GLY A 642 -45.06 8.09 -9.40
CA GLY A 642 -45.88 7.63 -10.52
C GLY A 642 -45.93 6.10 -10.66
N PRO A 643 -46.82 5.56 -11.50
CA PRO A 643 -46.91 4.12 -11.76
C PRO A 643 -45.66 3.62 -12.50
N ALA A 644 -45.08 2.52 -12.02
CA ALA A 644 -43.88 1.89 -12.59
C ALA A 644 -43.95 0.36 -12.45
N ASP A 645 -43.33 -0.36 -13.37
CA ASP A 645 -43.40 -1.84 -13.41
C ASP A 645 -42.40 -2.48 -12.43
N LEU A 646 -41.28 -1.78 -12.18
CA LEU A 646 -40.23 -2.16 -11.25
C LEU A 646 -39.81 -0.93 -10.44
N VAL A 647 -39.88 -0.99 -9.12
CA VAL A 647 -39.49 0.11 -8.22
C VAL A 647 -38.34 -0.35 -7.33
N LEU A 648 -37.25 0.41 -7.27
CA LEU A 648 -36.05 0.10 -6.49
C LEU A 648 -35.85 1.15 -5.39
N VAL A 649 -35.76 0.71 -4.14
CA VAL A 649 -35.58 1.57 -2.95
C VAL A 649 -34.58 0.93 -1.98
N GLY A 650 -33.61 1.69 -1.45
CA GLY A 650 -32.79 1.24 -0.33
C GLY A 650 -33.46 1.52 1.02
N ASN A 651 -33.29 0.67 2.04
CA ASN A 651 -33.82 0.92 3.38
C ASN A 651 -33.06 0.18 4.51
N PRO A 652 -32.26 0.84 5.37
CA PRO A 652 -31.94 2.27 5.34
C PRO A 652 -31.25 2.69 4.04
N THR A 653 -31.61 3.87 3.55
CA THR A 653 -31.13 4.39 2.27
C THR A 653 -29.66 4.79 2.35
N ASN A 654 -28.76 4.18 1.58
CA ASN A 654 -27.37 4.64 1.41
C ASN A 654 -27.32 5.61 0.22
N PRO A 655 -27.05 6.92 0.37
CA PRO A 655 -26.17 7.49 1.38
C PRO A 655 -26.86 8.21 2.55
N THR A 656 -28.17 8.46 2.53
CA THR A 656 -28.84 9.37 3.46
C THR A 656 -28.91 8.86 4.90
N GLY A 657 -28.93 7.54 5.06
CA GLY A 657 -29.13 6.84 6.32
C GLY A 657 -30.59 6.80 6.78
N VAL A 658 -31.52 7.33 5.98
CA VAL A 658 -32.94 7.39 6.30
C VAL A 658 -33.54 5.99 6.31
N LEU A 659 -34.17 5.63 7.42
CA LEU A 659 -35.00 4.43 7.55
C LEU A 659 -36.47 4.82 7.32
N HIS A 660 -37.00 4.43 6.18
CA HIS A 660 -38.41 4.60 5.84
C HIS A 660 -39.26 3.56 6.60
N PRO A 661 -40.42 3.97 7.15
CA PRO A 661 -41.35 3.02 7.75
C PRO A 661 -41.80 1.97 6.74
N ALA A 662 -41.94 0.73 7.18
CA ALA A 662 -42.42 -0.37 6.34
C ALA A 662 -43.79 -0.07 5.71
N GLN A 663 -44.64 0.67 6.43
CA GLN A 663 -45.95 1.10 5.89
C GLN A 663 -45.79 2.03 4.69
N THR A 664 -44.86 2.98 4.73
CA THR A 664 -44.58 3.88 3.60
C THR A 664 -44.15 3.11 2.35
N LEU A 665 -43.31 2.09 2.52
CA LEU A 665 -42.89 1.24 1.39
C LEU A 665 -44.04 0.35 0.86
N ARG A 666 -44.93 -0.11 1.74
CA ARG A 666 -46.15 -0.82 1.33
C ARG A 666 -47.11 0.08 0.56
N ASP A 667 -47.28 1.32 1.01
CA ASP A 667 -48.11 2.32 0.33
C ASP A 667 -47.51 2.68 -1.04
N LEU A 668 -46.18 2.76 -1.15
CA LEU A 668 -45.47 2.91 -2.43
C LEU A 668 -45.78 1.75 -3.38
N HIS A 669 -45.64 0.51 -2.91
CA HIS A 669 -45.97 -0.66 -3.73
C HIS A 669 -47.43 -0.67 -4.19
N ALA A 670 -48.37 -0.35 -3.29
CA ALA A 670 -49.79 -0.25 -3.62
C ALA A 670 -50.07 0.85 -4.65
N ARG A 671 -49.34 1.97 -4.57
CA ARG A 671 -49.48 3.11 -5.48
C ARG A 671 -48.92 2.82 -6.87
N THR A 672 -47.76 2.18 -6.97
CA THR A 672 -47.11 1.93 -8.26
C THR A 672 -47.66 0.71 -8.98
N GLY A 673 -48.12 -0.31 -8.23
CA GLY A 673 -48.74 -1.53 -8.76
C GLY A 673 -47.77 -2.53 -9.39
N GLY A 674 -46.49 -2.18 -9.54
CA GLY A 674 -45.43 -3.04 -10.07
C GLY A 674 -44.65 -3.81 -8.99
N VAL A 675 -43.54 -4.43 -9.39
CA VAL A 675 -42.64 -5.13 -8.46
C VAL A 675 -41.89 -4.11 -7.61
N LEU A 676 -41.98 -4.21 -6.28
CA LEU A 676 -41.13 -3.43 -5.36
C LEU A 676 -39.92 -4.26 -4.94
N VAL A 677 -38.73 -3.68 -5.13
CA VAL A 677 -37.46 -4.23 -4.66
C VAL A 677 -36.91 -3.29 -3.57
N VAL A 678 -36.66 -3.85 -2.39
CA VAL A 678 -36.07 -3.12 -1.26
C VAL A 678 -34.68 -3.65 -0.94
N ASP A 679 -33.66 -2.80 -1.05
CA ASP A 679 -32.29 -3.11 -0.60
C ASP A 679 -32.15 -2.82 0.90
N GLU A 680 -32.22 -3.87 1.72
CA GLU A 680 -32.13 -3.80 3.17
C GLU A 680 -30.72 -4.16 3.69
N ALA A 681 -29.68 -3.84 2.91
CA ALA A 681 -28.28 -4.18 3.20
C ALA A 681 -27.74 -3.73 4.57
N PHE A 682 -28.32 -2.70 5.20
CA PHE A 682 -27.87 -2.16 6.50
C PHE A 682 -28.87 -2.41 7.63
N LEU A 683 -29.97 -3.14 7.38
CA LEU A 683 -31.04 -3.27 8.37
C LEU A 683 -30.60 -4.08 9.61
N ASP A 684 -29.67 -5.01 9.44
CA ASP A 684 -29.06 -5.80 10.53
C ASP A 684 -28.23 -4.92 11.51
N GLU A 685 -27.95 -3.65 11.15
CA GLU A 685 -27.17 -2.70 11.95
C GLU A 685 -28.03 -1.64 12.66
N VAL A 686 -29.37 -1.75 12.58
CA VAL A 686 -30.33 -0.86 13.25
C VAL A 686 -30.58 -1.32 14.70
N VAL A 687 -30.58 -0.36 15.64
CA VAL A 687 -30.54 -0.61 17.09
C VAL A 687 -31.76 -1.38 17.62
N ASP A 688 -32.98 -1.04 17.19
CA ASP A 688 -34.19 -1.79 17.58
C ASP A 688 -34.56 -2.85 16.53
N GLY A 689 -33.53 -3.43 15.90
CA GLY A 689 -33.62 -4.57 15.00
C GLY A 689 -34.29 -4.29 13.67
N GLU A 690 -34.71 -5.36 13.02
CA GLU A 690 -35.20 -5.38 11.64
C GLU A 690 -36.70 -5.01 11.53
N ARG A 691 -37.22 -4.16 12.42
CA ARG A 691 -38.68 -3.88 12.57
C ARG A 691 -39.34 -3.30 11.32
N GLU A 692 -38.60 -2.57 10.51
CA GLU A 692 -39.08 -1.95 9.27
C GLU A 692 -38.81 -2.82 8.02
N SER A 693 -38.34 -4.05 8.22
CA SER A 693 -38.16 -5.04 7.15
C SER A 693 -39.49 -5.32 6.45
N LEU A 694 -39.47 -5.46 5.12
CA LEU A 694 -40.62 -5.98 4.38
C LEU A 694 -40.67 -7.51 4.32
N ILE A 695 -39.68 -8.20 4.90
CA ILE A 695 -39.68 -9.67 4.94
C ILE A 695 -40.84 -10.16 5.81
N ALA A 696 -41.73 -10.92 5.18
CA ALA A 696 -42.89 -11.51 5.82
C ALA A 696 -43.23 -12.85 5.14
N PRO A 697 -44.04 -13.73 5.78
CA PRO A 697 -44.47 -14.99 5.18
C PRO A 697 -45.22 -14.86 3.84
N SER A 698 -45.73 -13.67 3.54
CA SER A 698 -46.39 -13.33 2.27
C SER A 698 -45.87 -11.99 1.75
N MET A 699 -45.36 -11.99 0.52
CA MET A 699 -44.72 -10.85 -0.13
C MET A 699 -45.16 -10.76 -1.61
N PRO A 700 -46.46 -10.53 -1.89
CA PRO A 700 -46.93 -10.39 -3.27
C PRO A 700 -46.23 -9.20 -3.93
N GLY A 701 -45.60 -9.41 -5.09
CA GLY A 701 -44.92 -8.33 -5.82
C GLY A 701 -43.71 -7.69 -5.11
N VAL A 702 -43.22 -8.24 -3.99
CA VAL A 702 -42.10 -7.66 -3.23
C VAL A 702 -40.88 -8.60 -3.23
N LEU A 703 -39.69 -8.01 -3.40
CA LEU A 703 -38.39 -8.65 -3.20
C LEU A 703 -37.57 -7.80 -2.23
N VAL A 704 -36.91 -8.44 -1.27
CA VAL A 704 -36.00 -7.81 -0.31
C VAL A 704 -34.61 -8.38 -0.50
N LEU A 705 -33.61 -7.51 -0.56
CA LEU A 705 -32.20 -7.87 -0.66
C LEU A 705 -31.51 -7.67 0.69
N ARG A 706 -30.61 -8.58 1.03
CA ARG A 706 -29.79 -8.53 2.23
C ARG A 706 -28.33 -8.77 1.89
N SER A 707 -27.45 -8.11 2.66
CA SER A 707 -26.00 -8.20 2.50
C SER A 707 -25.37 -8.70 3.79
N LEU A 708 -24.43 -9.64 3.69
CA LEU A 708 -23.63 -10.09 4.84
C LEU A 708 -22.26 -9.41 4.92
N THR A 709 -22.00 -8.49 4.00
CA THR A 709 -20.66 -7.93 3.74
C THR A 709 -20.20 -6.96 4.83
N LYS A 710 -21.11 -6.11 5.36
CA LYS A 710 -20.76 -4.90 6.13
C LYS A 710 -20.59 -5.19 7.61
N THR A 711 -21.61 -5.78 8.22
CA THR A 711 -21.64 -6.20 9.63
C THR A 711 -20.51 -7.16 9.97
N TRP A 712 -20.18 -8.10 9.06
CA TRP A 712 -19.31 -9.25 9.35
C TRP A 712 -17.90 -9.16 8.76
N GLY A 713 -17.52 -8.05 8.11
CA GLY A 713 -16.18 -7.93 7.50
C GLY A 713 -15.95 -8.84 6.28
N LEU A 714 -17.03 -9.30 5.62
CA LEU A 714 -16.97 -10.32 4.56
C LEU A 714 -16.97 -9.74 3.13
N ALA A 715 -16.49 -8.51 2.95
CA ALA A 715 -16.57 -7.81 1.66
C ALA A 715 -15.86 -8.52 0.50
N GLY A 716 -14.76 -9.23 0.78
CA GLY A 716 -14.05 -10.03 -0.20
C GLY A 716 -14.72 -11.38 -0.50
N LEU A 717 -15.53 -11.92 0.42
CA LEU A 717 -16.19 -13.22 0.25
C LEU A 717 -17.45 -13.14 -0.62
N ARG A 718 -18.04 -11.95 -0.73
CA ARG A 718 -19.25 -11.68 -1.54
C ARG A 718 -20.42 -12.59 -1.17
N ALA A 719 -21.00 -12.39 0.01
CA ALA A 719 -22.18 -13.13 0.46
C ALA A 719 -23.40 -12.21 0.66
N GLY A 720 -24.54 -12.61 0.12
CA GLY A 720 -25.83 -11.91 0.20
C GLY A 720 -26.99 -12.83 -0.17
N TYR A 721 -28.23 -12.33 -0.12
CA TYR A 721 -29.40 -13.13 -0.46
C TYR A 721 -30.62 -12.27 -0.81
N VAL A 722 -31.58 -12.87 -1.50
CA VAL A 722 -32.90 -12.31 -1.80
C VAL A 722 -33.96 -13.09 -1.03
N VAL A 723 -34.95 -12.39 -0.48
CA VAL A 723 -36.17 -12.97 0.09
C VAL A 723 -37.39 -12.30 -0.54
N GLY A 724 -38.40 -13.05 -0.97
CA GLY A 724 -39.61 -12.42 -1.48
C GLY A 724 -40.59 -13.33 -2.19
N ASN A 725 -41.36 -12.74 -3.10
CA ASN A 725 -42.37 -13.44 -3.88
C ASN A 725 -41.80 -14.70 -4.56
N ARG A 726 -42.39 -15.87 -4.29
CA ARG A 726 -41.92 -17.18 -4.81
C ARG A 726 -41.75 -17.22 -6.32
N ALA A 727 -42.70 -16.66 -7.07
CA ALA A 727 -42.64 -16.65 -8.53
C ALA A 727 -41.52 -15.73 -9.04
N LEU A 728 -41.28 -14.60 -8.37
CA LEU A 728 -40.18 -13.70 -8.73
C LEU A 728 -38.83 -14.29 -8.36
N VAL A 729 -38.70 -14.90 -7.18
CA VAL A 729 -37.49 -15.60 -6.73
C VAL A 729 -37.13 -16.73 -7.69
N ALA A 730 -38.11 -17.51 -8.17
CA ALA A 730 -37.90 -18.53 -9.19
C ALA A 730 -37.38 -17.95 -10.52
N ARG A 731 -37.89 -16.77 -10.93
CA ARG A 731 -37.40 -16.06 -12.13
C ARG A 731 -35.95 -15.59 -11.96
N LEU A 732 -35.58 -15.07 -10.79
CA LEU A 732 -34.21 -14.68 -10.48
C LEU A 732 -33.28 -15.90 -10.48
N ALA A 733 -33.70 -17.00 -9.85
CA ALA A 733 -32.94 -18.25 -9.82
C ALA A 733 -32.68 -18.81 -11.22
N ALA A 734 -33.64 -18.66 -12.15
CA ALA A 734 -33.47 -19.06 -13.55
C ALA A 734 -32.41 -18.22 -14.31
N GLN A 735 -32.09 -17.01 -13.83
CA GLN A 735 -31.03 -16.16 -14.37
C GLN A 735 -29.68 -16.35 -13.65
N GLN A 736 -29.66 -17.06 -12.52
CA GLN A 736 -28.45 -17.21 -11.71
C GLN A 736 -27.47 -18.15 -12.42
N PRO A 737 -26.22 -17.71 -12.66
CA PRO A 737 -25.20 -18.60 -13.19
C PRO A 737 -25.00 -19.81 -12.25
N PRO A 738 -24.80 -21.03 -12.79
CA PRO A 738 -24.52 -22.20 -11.97
C PRO A 738 -23.32 -21.97 -11.05
N TRP A 739 -23.49 -22.33 -9.77
CA TRP A 739 -22.43 -22.28 -8.75
C TRP A 739 -21.82 -20.89 -8.50
N SER A 740 -22.56 -19.81 -8.80
CA SER A 740 -22.05 -18.44 -8.60
C SER A 740 -21.77 -18.10 -7.13
N VAL A 741 -22.41 -18.80 -6.19
CA VAL A 741 -22.17 -18.68 -4.75
C VAL A 741 -21.25 -19.78 -4.28
N SER A 742 -20.04 -19.40 -3.88
CA SER A 742 -18.98 -20.32 -3.42
C SER A 742 -19.32 -21.06 -2.11
N THR A 743 -18.72 -22.25 -1.90
CA THR A 743 -18.81 -23.04 -0.65
C THR A 743 -18.50 -22.21 0.61
N PRO A 744 -17.42 -21.41 0.70
CA PRO A 744 -17.17 -20.56 1.86
C PRO A 744 -18.25 -19.49 2.07
N ALA A 745 -18.80 -18.89 1.00
CA ALA A 745 -19.88 -17.91 1.11
C ALA A 745 -21.18 -18.54 1.64
N LEU A 746 -21.50 -19.77 1.21
CA LEU A 746 -22.66 -20.53 1.69
C LEU A 746 -22.49 -20.93 3.16
N ALA A 747 -21.30 -21.41 3.56
CA ALA A 747 -21.01 -21.72 4.96
C ALA A 747 -21.12 -20.49 5.85
N ALA A 748 -20.57 -19.35 5.44
CA ALA A 748 -20.71 -18.08 6.16
C ALA A 748 -22.18 -17.63 6.26
N THR A 749 -22.98 -17.86 5.22
CA THR A 749 -24.43 -17.57 5.22
C THR A 749 -25.17 -18.41 6.27
N VAL A 750 -24.88 -19.72 6.36
CA VAL A 750 -25.45 -20.58 7.41
C VAL A 750 -25.04 -20.10 8.80
N ALA A 751 -23.76 -19.80 8.98
CA ALA A 751 -23.19 -19.36 10.26
C ALA A 751 -23.83 -18.05 10.77
N THR A 752 -23.95 -17.06 9.88
CA THR A 752 -24.52 -15.75 10.21
C THR A 752 -26.04 -15.75 10.39
N ALA A 753 -26.73 -16.79 9.93
CA ALA A 753 -28.16 -17.00 10.18
C ALA A 753 -28.45 -17.65 11.56
N ALA A 754 -27.43 -18.09 12.29
CA ALA A 754 -27.61 -18.70 13.61
C ALA A 754 -28.01 -17.67 14.68
N SER A 755 -28.84 -18.07 15.66
CA SER A 755 -29.32 -17.18 16.72
C SER A 755 -28.19 -16.48 17.51
N SER A 756 -27.04 -17.14 17.68
CA SER A 756 -25.87 -16.56 18.33
C SER A 756 -25.25 -15.41 17.51
N ALA A 757 -25.17 -15.57 16.20
CA ALA A 757 -24.69 -14.52 15.29
C ALA A 757 -25.68 -13.33 15.25
N LEU A 758 -26.99 -13.59 15.28
CA LEU A 758 -28.00 -12.53 15.35
C LEU A 758 -27.92 -11.74 16.67
N ALA A 759 -27.72 -12.44 17.79
CA ALA A 759 -27.50 -11.78 19.09
C ALA A 759 -26.21 -10.94 19.09
N GLU A 760 -25.16 -11.41 18.41
CA GLU A 760 -23.94 -10.63 18.22
C GLU A 760 -24.18 -9.39 17.35
N ALA A 761 -24.84 -9.51 16.19
CA ALA A 761 -25.22 -8.37 15.36
C ALA A 761 -26.02 -7.31 16.13
N GLY A 762 -26.98 -7.74 16.96
CA GLY A 762 -27.73 -6.82 17.83
C GLY A 762 -26.86 -6.08 18.86
N ARG A 763 -25.88 -6.76 19.47
CA ARG A 763 -24.90 -6.09 20.36
C ARG A 763 -24.04 -5.08 19.60
N LEU A 764 -23.62 -5.41 18.38
CA LEU A 764 -22.82 -4.54 17.53
C LEU A 764 -23.60 -3.28 17.11
N ALA A 765 -24.90 -3.40 16.84
CA ALA A 765 -25.79 -2.26 16.58
C ALA A 765 -25.92 -1.35 17.81
N LEU A 766 -26.12 -1.93 19.00
CA LEU A 766 -26.18 -1.19 20.27
C LEU A 766 -24.88 -0.44 20.59
N GLU A 767 -23.73 -1.04 20.28
CA GLU A 767 -22.41 -0.42 20.45
C GLU A 767 -22.21 0.79 19.50
N LEU A 768 -22.75 0.71 18.29
CA LEU A 768 -22.59 1.73 17.27
C LEU A 768 -23.38 3.01 17.57
N GLU A 769 -24.50 2.88 18.27
CA GLU A 769 -25.44 3.97 18.53
C GLU A 769 -24.82 5.17 19.27
N PRO A 770 -24.10 4.98 20.39
CA PRO A 770 -23.35 6.07 21.02
C PRO A 770 -22.34 6.74 20.08
N TRP A 771 -21.65 5.98 19.22
CA TRP A 771 -20.64 6.54 18.31
C TRP A 771 -21.28 7.35 17.18
N ARG A 772 -22.42 6.89 16.67
CA ARG A 772 -23.22 7.63 15.70
C ARG A 772 -23.71 8.97 16.27
N ARG A 773 -24.23 8.96 17.50
CA ARG A 773 -24.62 10.18 18.21
C ARG A 773 -23.43 11.11 18.47
N HIS A 774 -22.26 10.56 18.79
CA HIS A 774 -21.03 11.34 18.97
C HIS A 774 -20.61 12.05 17.68
N LEU A 775 -20.62 11.34 16.54
CA LEU A 775 -20.33 11.93 15.24
C LEU A 775 -21.37 12.99 14.84
N ASP A 776 -22.67 12.72 15.00
CA ASP A 776 -23.74 13.68 14.69
C ASP A 776 -23.61 14.97 15.52
N ALA A 777 -23.45 14.84 16.83
CA ALA A 777 -23.26 15.97 17.73
C ALA A 777 -22.01 16.78 17.37
N GLY A 778 -20.91 16.10 17.06
CA GLY A 778 -19.65 16.72 16.66
C GLY A 778 -19.76 17.51 15.36
N LEU A 779 -20.41 16.94 14.33
CA LEU A 779 -20.64 17.61 13.05
C LEU A 779 -21.55 18.84 13.22
N ARG A 780 -22.65 18.72 13.97
CA ARG A 780 -23.56 19.84 14.27
C ARG A 780 -22.87 20.96 15.04
N ALA A 781 -21.97 20.62 15.97
CA ALA A 781 -21.18 21.61 16.71
C ALA A 781 -20.21 22.42 15.82
N LEU A 782 -19.89 21.90 14.62
CA LEU A 782 -19.10 22.61 13.60
C LEU A 782 -19.97 23.39 12.61
N GLY A 783 -21.29 23.46 12.82
CA GLY A 783 -22.23 24.11 11.91
C GLY A 783 -22.51 23.32 10.64
N VAL A 784 -22.16 22.03 10.60
CA VAL A 784 -22.42 21.16 9.44
C VAL A 784 -23.86 20.64 9.52
N GLU A 785 -24.60 20.77 8.43
CA GLU A 785 -25.94 20.19 8.29
C GLU A 785 -25.81 18.66 8.17
N VAL A 786 -26.54 17.91 8.99
CA VAL A 786 -26.50 16.44 9.03
C VAL A 786 -27.92 15.87 8.93
N VAL A 787 -28.10 14.91 8.02
CA VAL A 787 -29.35 14.16 7.86
C VAL A 787 -29.47 13.14 8.99
N PRO A 788 -30.61 13.08 9.71
CA PRO A 788 -30.87 12.03 10.69
C PRO A 788 -30.74 10.65 10.06
N SER A 789 -30.01 9.75 10.73
CA SER A 789 -29.64 8.45 10.18
C SER A 789 -29.82 7.34 11.20
N GLU A 790 -30.35 6.22 10.73
CA GLU A 790 -30.41 4.94 11.45
C GLU A 790 -29.38 3.92 10.93
N ALA A 791 -28.55 4.33 9.97
CA ALA A 791 -27.53 3.51 9.33
C ALA A 791 -26.15 3.66 10.02
N PRO A 792 -25.14 2.83 9.68
CA PRO A 792 -23.77 2.94 10.23
C PRO A 792 -22.96 4.08 9.59
N PHE A 793 -23.62 5.15 9.16
CA PHE A 793 -23.02 6.32 8.50
C PHE A 793 -23.97 7.51 8.58
N LEU A 794 -23.44 8.71 8.38
CA LEU A 794 -24.20 9.97 8.30
C LEU A 794 -24.02 10.63 6.94
N LEU A 795 -25.06 11.25 6.41
CA LEU A 795 -24.95 12.17 5.28
C LEU A 795 -24.84 13.60 5.81
N ALA A 796 -23.80 14.31 5.41
CA ALA A 796 -23.47 15.64 5.90
C ALA A 796 -23.18 16.63 4.76
N ARG A 797 -23.69 17.85 4.87
CA ARG A 797 -23.43 18.93 3.91
C ARG A 797 -22.19 19.71 4.32
N VAL A 798 -21.04 19.15 3.98
CA VAL A 798 -19.72 19.68 4.36
C VAL A 798 -19.31 20.90 3.53
N GLY A 799 -19.91 21.11 2.35
CA GLY A 799 -19.60 22.19 1.42
C GLY A 799 -18.55 21.81 0.37
N ARG A 800 -18.55 22.50 -0.78
CA ARG A 800 -17.65 22.19 -1.92
C ARG A 800 -16.18 22.22 -1.51
N GLY A 801 -15.32 21.32 -1.97
CA GLY A 801 -13.88 21.39 -1.67
C GLY A 801 -13.47 20.90 -0.27
N VAL A 802 -14.43 20.74 0.67
CA VAL A 802 -14.11 20.27 2.03
C VAL A 802 -13.71 18.81 2.03
N ARG A 803 -14.34 17.98 1.20
CA ARG A 803 -13.95 16.58 1.02
C ARG A 803 -12.52 16.47 0.51
N GLU A 804 -12.16 17.23 -0.51
CA GLU A 804 -10.82 17.23 -1.11
C GLU A 804 -9.78 17.67 -0.07
N ALA A 805 -10.12 18.69 0.73
CA ALA A 805 -9.28 19.14 1.84
C ALA A 805 -9.16 18.11 2.96
N LEU A 806 -10.24 17.41 3.33
CA LEU A 806 -10.20 16.28 4.27
C LEU A 806 -9.34 15.13 3.73
N ARG A 807 -9.47 14.81 2.44
CA ARG A 807 -8.66 13.80 1.77
C ARG A 807 -7.18 14.16 1.80
N ALA A 808 -6.84 15.43 1.53
CA ALA A 808 -5.48 15.93 1.64
C ALA A 808 -4.94 15.89 3.08
N ARG A 809 -5.83 15.86 4.07
CA ARG A 809 -5.53 15.70 5.50
C ARG A 809 -5.65 14.25 5.99
N GLY A 810 -5.70 13.27 5.09
CA GLY A 810 -5.66 11.85 5.45
C GLY A 810 -7.01 11.18 5.73
N TYR A 811 -8.14 11.85 5.47
CA TYR A 811 -9.47 11.31 5.73
C TYR A 811 -10.25 11.08 4.42
N ALA A 812 -10.58 9.81 4.13
CA ALA A 812 -11.44 9.47 3.00
C ALA A 812 -12.90 9.46 3.45
N VAL A 813 -13.74 10.36 2.90
CA VAL A 813 -15.20 10.30 3.04
C VAL A 813 -15.84 10.11 1.67
N ARG A 814 -17.03 9.51 1.64
CA ARG A 814 -17.70 9.17 0.39
C ARG A 814 -18.31 10.44 -0.25
N ARG A 815 -17.91 10.78 -1.48
CA ARG A 815 -18.42 11.95 -2.21
C ARG A 815 -19.91 11.84 -2.56
N GLY A 816 -20.66 12.92 -2.39
CA GLY A 816 -22.11 12.99 -2.58
C GLY A 816 -22.56 13.04 -4.05
N ASP A 817 -21.85 13.79 -4.90
CA ASP A 817 -22.15 13.99 -6.33
C ASP A 817 -22.10 12.75 -7.21
N THR A 818 -21.76 11.60 -6.65
CA THR A 818 -21.87 10.29 -7.33
C THR A 818 -23.20 9.59 -7.08
N PHE A 819 -24.04 10.16 -6.21
CA PHE A 819 -25.41 9.73 -6.00
C PHE A 819 -26.35 10.73 -6.70
N PRO A 820 -27.22 10.28 -7.61
CA PRO A 820 -28.23 11.17 -8.21
C PRO A 820 -29.05 11.91 -7.15
N GLY A 821 -29.27 13.21 -7.35
CA GLY A 821 -29.96 14.08 -6.40
C GLY A 821 -29.06 14.75 -5.35
N LEU A 822 -27.76 14.42 -5.31
CA LEU A 822 -26.77 15.10 -4.47
C LEU A 822 -25.72 15.81 -5.33
N ASP A 823 -25.06 16.80 -4.75
CA ASP A 823 -23.96 17.55 -5.36
C ASP A 823 -22.66 17.43 -4.55
N ALA A 824 -21.61 18.12 -5.02
CA ALA A 824 -20.28 18.09 -4.40
C ALA A 824 -20.23 18.78 -3.01
N THR A 825 -21.35 19.35 -2.51
CA THR A 825 -21.43 19.87 -1.14
C THR A 825 -21.72 18.79 -0.12
N TRP A 826 -22.18 17.61 -0.56
CA TRP A 826 -22.54 16.50 0.31
C TRP A 826 -21.42 15.47 0.42
N ALA A 827 -21.26 14.92 1.61
CA ALA A 827 -20.38 13.80 1.88
C ALA A 827 -21.06 12.81 2.83
N ARG A 828 -20.89 11.52 2.56
CA ARG A 828 -21.33 10.43 3.42
C ARG A 828 -20.15 9.92 4.24
N ILE A 829 -20.32 9.85 5.54
CA ILE A 829 -19.26 9.58 6.52
C ILE A 829 -19.63 8.32 7.29
N ALA A 830 -18.86 7.25 7.16
CA ALA A 830 -19.05 6.04 7.94
C ALA A 830 -18.77 6.28 9.43
N VAL A 831 -19.56 5.66 10.30
CA VAL A 831 -19.32 5.72 11.75
C VAL A 831 -18.16 4.77 12.11
N ARG A 832 -17.25 5.25 12.95
CA ARG A 832 -16.07 4.55 13.46
C ARG A 832 -15.97 4.70 14.97
N ASP A 833 -14.92 4.16 15.56
CA ASP A 833 -14.65 4.33 16.99
C ASP A 833 -14.47 5.83 17.36
N PRO A 834 -14.66 6.21 18.63
CA PRO A 834 -14.61 7.60 19.06
C PRO A 834 -13.29 8.33 18.75
N LEU A 835 -12.14 7.64 18.80
CA LEU A 835 -10.85 8.25 18.53
C LEU A 835 -10.75 8.65 17.04
N THR A 836 -11.22 7.78 16.15
CA THR A 836 -11.31 8.08 14.72
C THR A 836 -12.27 9.24 14.44
N ILE A 837 -13.43 9.27 15.10
CA ILE A 837 -14.41 10.36 14.99
C ILE A 837 -13.80 11.69 15.46
N ASP A 838 -13.16 11.71 16.63
CA ASP A 838 -12.55 12.92 17.17
C ASP A 838 -11.43 13.46 16.28
N GLY A 839 -10.66 12.57 15.65
CA GLY A 839 -9.68 12.93 14.63
C GLY A 839 -10.31 13.60 13.43
N LEU A 840 -11.34 12.99 12.85
CA LEU A 840 -12.10 13.55 11.72
C LEU A 840 -12.67 14.94 12.07
N LEU A 841 -13.32 15.07 13.23
CA LEU A 841 -13.94 16.32 13.66
C LEU A 841 -12.91 17.43 13.87
N ARG A 842 -11.71 17.09 14.36
CA ARG A 842 -10.60 18.03 14.50
C ARG A 842 -10.12 18.54 13.15
N GLU A 843 -9.88 17.65 12.19
CA GLU A 843 -9.44 18.05 10.85
C GLU A 843 -10.53 18.81 10.10
N LEU A 844 -11.79 18.39 10.22
CA LEU A 844 -12.92 19.11 9.64
C LEU A 844 -13.03 20.53 10.22
N ARG A 845 -12.85 20.71 11.53
CA ARG A 845 -12.81 22.04 12.15
C ARG A 845 -11.71 22.91 11.53
N ALA A 846 -10.51 22.35 11.34
CA ALA A 846 -9.40 23.08 10.73
C ALA A 846 -9.71 23.46 9.27
N VAL A 847 -10.26 22.54 8.47
CA VAL A 847 -10.69 22.81 7.08
C VAL A 847 -11.74 23.90 7.01
N LEU A 848 -12.71 23.89 7.93
CA LEU A 848 -13.77 24.89 7.97
C LEU A 848 -13.25 26.27 8.44
N ALA A 849 -12.25 26.30 9.32
CA ALA A 849 -11.62 27.53 9.80
C ALA A 849 -10.69 28.19 8.77
N ASP A 850 -10.01 27.41 7.93
CA ASP A 850 -9.07 27.89 6.89
C ASP A 850 -9.79 28.48 5.65
N ARG A 851 -11.12 28.50 5.64
CA ARG A 851 -11.88 29.11 4.54
C ARG A 851 -11.93 30.63 4.71
N PRO A 852 -11.57 31.41 3.68
CA PRO A 852 -11.98 32.80 3.66
C PRO A 852 -13.50 32.83 3.75
N VAL A 853 -14.02 33.55 4.76
CA VAL A 853 -15.43 33.93 4.82
C VAL A 853 -15.71 34.69 3.54
N THR A 854 -16.26 33.98 2.55
CA THR A 854 -16.76 34.62 1.35
C THR A 854 -18.10 35.20 1.80
N PRO A 855 -18.28 36.53 1.80
CA PRO A 855 -19.59 37.10 2.11
C PRO A 855 -20.60 36.46 1.15
N ALA A 856 -21.77 36.09 1.66
CA ALA A 856 -22.88 35.65 0.84
C ALA A 856 -23.04 36.66 -0.31
N ARG A 857 -22.80 36.22 -1.55
CA ARG A 857 -23.16 37.02 -2.71
C ARG A 857 -24.68 37.08 -2.72
N ASP A 858 -25.17 38.32 -2.71
CA ASP A 858 -26.57 38.67 -2.82
C ASP A 858 -27.26 37.82 -3.88
N VAL A 859 -28.36 37.20 -3.47
CA VAL A 859 -29.37 36.66 -4.37
C VAL A 859 -29.91 37.86 -5.15
N PRO A 860 -29.94 37.84 -6.51
CA PRO A 860 -30.69 38.84 -7.24
C PRO A 860 -32.17 38.65 -6.90
N GLU A 861 -32.81 39.69 -6.35
CA GLU A 861 -34.26 39.80 -6.38
C GLU A 861 -34.72 39.74 -7.85
N GLU A 862 -35.48 38.70 -8.20
CA GLU A 862 -36.24 38.67 -9.45
C GLU A 862 -37.55 39.46 -9.23
N ASP A 863 -37.68 40.56 -9.99
CA ASP A 863 -38.95 41.14 -10.44
C ASP A 863 -39.61 40.27 -11.53
#